data_AF-A0A7V7GP73-F1
#
_entry.id   AF-A0A7V7GP73-F1
#
_cell.length_a   1.000
_cell.length_b   1.000
_cell.length_c   1.000
_cell.angle_alpha   90.00
_cell.angle_beta   90.00
_cell.angle_gamma   90.00
#
_symmetry.space_group_name_H-M   'P 1'
#
loop_
_entity.id
_entity.type
_entity.pdbx_description
1 polymer ?
#
loop_
_entity_poly.entity_id
_entity_poly.type
_entity_poly.pdbx_seq_one_letter_code
_entity_poly.pdbx_strand_id
1 'polypeptide(L)'
;MVYKMNESIIVIQAEATKPNDTNVVFWSHDRGTAKLRMKLVRKNGIPQSLPEGTTVPIRLIFKSATAEGGYGKHDYLATIEDRVNGIVSIVLEDNILGYQGRVDGSIYIDFPNDRSLDTAGRFTFDIKRSPIDDSTPELEDYYFNGFSQTIDKIEKILADGKQEIEQKIAESETQIDAKVKDTNDKITKANQDVATLYTNIDKANDRIDQTNQQISDLGKLKKMYSNSIDFGGYDYSGRANLAPNLDFSKFSGNATTMTKPLACFKDHETYLELDSSDPSAVNTSRNIYVPNCSALLPNNTYIMTVPIMINADFDGFRTSFILKTSDGTALGTINPPRENVGTWQNVTKVFTVPGNLKFDTTYLQLWQPKEGNGKLYIGYDIKIEKVNSTSDTATPYQPNLLEDPYWLGKIPLGENITDPAGIISSSYMLLSKQLKEKIIENQTYTITLKGTKPATQAFRCFVEYESGTSAVNLLDMKPVEGLTDEWQLTFKATRTAKGINGNILVYQVPNTSLGQCKIDWFKLEKGDTRTPNISQFKYFGEGLKDSNDPNDYSWDITPEYTEKGLNDSVSLTEPETVLGLKNFEDGLQVGGKEVATITDLDKTAITTVNNKDGEIADFNLNGAVFGFGSEIKTTGTKAAFIRNSDKKLVCQIAGTYIFNGQLSVQVRTTVDAWHYVDMRVNGRNAGAPWARGVQSFKNRWNFSGVVQVSLKVGDVIDFVSSSSETGATTGQFISCPLAVFQRIGD
;
A
#
# COMPACT_ATOMS: atom_id res chain seq x y z
N MET A 1 33.11 91.05 -11.99
CA MET A 1 33.18 92.26 -12.83
C MET A 1 33.55 93.45 -11.96
N VAL A 2 34.29 94.43 -12.50
CA VAL A 2 34.69 95.66 -11.81
C VAL A 2 33.70 96.76 -12.21
N TYR A 3 33.13 97.47 -11.25
CA TYR A 3 32.16 98.55 -11.50
C TYR A 3 32.69 99.89 -11.00
N LYS A 4 32.38 100.96 -11.73
CA LYS A 4 32.51 102.32 -11.25
C LYS A 4 31.22 102.65 -10.49
N MET A 5 31.31 102.55 -9.17
CA MET A 5 30.14 102.48 -8.29
C MET A 5 29.99 103.75 -7.47
N ASN A 6 28.76 104.24 -7.37
CA ASN A 6 28.34 105.13 -6.30
C ASN A 6 27.55 104.36 -5.24
N GLU A 7 27.77 104.69 -3.97
CA GLU A 7 26.90 104.27 -2.88
C GLU A 7 26.14 105.48 -2.32
N SER A 8 24.82 105.44 -2.44
CA SER A 8 23.94 106.49 -1.91
C SER A 8 22.92 105.91 -0.92
N ILE A 9 22.59 106.67 0.12
CA ILE A 9 21.52 106.31 1.06
C ILE A 9 20.26 107.05 0.64
N ILE A 10 19.17 106.30 0.47
CA ILE A 10 17.86 106.86 0.12
C ILE A 10 16.91 106.62 1.29
N VAL A 11 16.44 107.71 1.89
CA VAL A 11 15.53 107.67 3.04
C VAL A 11 14.08 107.69 2.54
N ILE A 12 13.33 106.64 2.87
CA ILE A 12 11.91 106.48 2.58
C ILE A 12 11.13 107.17 3.70
N GLN A 13 10.47 108.27 3.35
CA GLN A 13 9.65 109.08 4.26
C GLN A 13 8.54 109.80 3.48
N ALA A 14 7.56 110.33 4.20
CA ALA A 14 6.39 110.99 3.58
C ALA A 14 6.65 112.47 3.24
N GLU A 15 7.59 113.10 3.94
CA GLU A 15 7.93 114.51 3.73
C GLU A 15 8.71 114.71 2.42
N ALA A 16 8.30 115.71 1.62
CA ALA A 16 9.04 116.10 0.41
C ALA A 16 10.40 116.71 0.80
N THR A 17 11.48 116.04 0.41
CA THR A 17 12.85 116.51 0.62
C THR A 17 13.51 116.92 -0.69
N LYS A 18 14.53 117.78 -0.61
CA LYS A 18 15.36 118.10 -1.78
C LYS A 18 15.98 116.80 -2.33
N PRO A 19 16.10 116.65 -3.67
CA PRO A 19 16.79 115.50 -4.25
C PRO A 19 18.20 115.36 -3.68
N ASN A 20 18.62 114.12 -3.42
CA ASN A 20 19.97 113.81 -2.98
C ASN A 20 20.95 114.11 -4.12
N ASP A 21 21.75 115.16 -3.96
CA ASP A 21 22.84 115.45 -4.89
C ASP A 21 23.98 114.46 -4.65
N THR A 22 24.11 113.49 -5.55
CA THR A 22 25.07 112.40 -5.38
C THR A 22 26.50 112.84 -5.65
N ASN A 23 26.70 114.01 -6.28
CA ASN A 23 27.98 114.47 -6.86
C ASN A 23 28.63 113.45 -7.82
N VAL A 24 27.86 112.47 -8.31
CA VAL A 24 28.36 111.43 -9.20
C VAL A 24 28.43 111.95 -10.61
N VAL A 25 29.57 111.70 -11.26
CA VAL A 25 29.76 111.96 -12.68
C VAL A 25 30.11 110.65 -13.38
N PHE A 26 29.17 110.15 -14.18
CA PHE A 26 29.45 109.08 -15.14
C PHE A 26 29.94 109.69 -16.45
N TRP A 27 30.78 108.95 -17.15
CA TRP A 27 31.29 109.35 -18.46
C TRP A 27 30.72 108.41 -19.52
N SER A 28 30.56 108.93 -20.75
CA SER A 28 30.00 108.15 -21.87
C SER A 28 30.74 106.83 -22.17
N HIS A 29 31.98 106.70 -21.71
CA HIS A 29 32.81 105.49 -21.84
C HIS A 29 32.64 104.46 -20.71
N ASP A 30 31.87 104.76 -19.64
CA ASP A 30 31.62 103.85 -18.51
C ASP A 30 30.60 102.73 -18.86
N ARG A 31 30.69 102.17 -20.08
CA ARG A 31 29.78 101.16 -20.66
C ARG A 31 29.80 99.87 -19.86
N GLY A 32 28.62 99.36 -19.50
CA GLY A 32 28.44 98.17 -18.63
C GLY A 32 29.08 98.25 -17.23
N THR A 33 29.64 99.41 -16.83
CA THR A 33 30.39 99.57 -15.59
C THR A 33 29.90 100.73 -14.71
N ALA A 34 29.12 101.67 -15.26
CA ALA A 34 28.45 102.74 -14.52
C ALA A 34 27.34 102.18 -13.64
N LYS A 35 27.62 102.01 -12.34
CA LYS A 35 26.71 101.37 -11.40
C LYS A 35 26.25 102.33 -10.31
N LEU A 36 24.94 102.49 -10.18
CA LEU A 36 24.31 103.17 -9.05
C LEU A 36 23.89 102.12 -8.03
N ARG A 37 24.47 102.16 -6.84
CA ARG A 37 24.10 101.29 -5.71
C ARG A 37 23.46 102.14 -4.63
N MET A 38 22.28 101.74 -4.19
CA MET A 38 21.46 102.52 -3.26
C MET A 38 21.06 101.65 -2.08
N LYS A 39 21.25 102.19 -0.87
CA LYS A 39 20.73 101.60 0.35
C LYS A 39 19.44 102.31 0.75
N LEU A 40 18.35 101.56 0.71
CA LEU A 40 17.02 102.04 1.06
C LEU A 40 16.82 101.92 2.57
N VAL A 41 16.51 103.02 3.25
CA VAL A 41 16.33 103.08 4.70
C VAL A 41 15.06 103.85 5.06
N ARG A 42 14.45 103.59 6.23
CA ARG A 42 13.37 104.41 6.79
C ARG A 42 13.93 105.60 7.57
N LYS A 43 13.07 106.52 8.00
CA LYS A 43 13.41 107.61 8.95
C LYS A 43 14.19 107.03 10.14
N ASN A 44 15.31 107.65 10.50
CA ASN A 44 16.31 107.21 11.49
C ASN A 44 17.33 106.13 11.03
N GLY A 45 17.42 105.83 9.73
CA GLY A 45 18.51 105.01 9.15
C GLY A 45 18.30 103.50 9.22
N ILE A 46 17.12 103.02 9.62
CA ILE A 46 16.78 101.60 9.69
C ILE A 46 16.65 101.04 8.25
N PRO A 47 17.36 99.96 7.88
CA PRO A 47 17.24 99.35 6.55
C PRO A 47 15.80 98.97 6.18
N GLN A 48 15.43 99.21 4.92
CA GLN A 48 14.14 98.79 4.39
C GLN A 48 14.24 97.36 3.85
N SER A 49 13.61 96.41 4.54
CA SER A 49 13.47 95.04 4.04
C SER A 49 12.64 94.97 2.74
N LEU A 50 13.09 94.12 1.81
CA LEU A 50 12.49 93.85 0.50
C LEU A 50 12.09 92.35 0.41
N PRO A 51 10.87 91.97 0.84
CA PRO A 51 10.38 90.59 0.79
C PRO A 51 10.51 89.93 -0.58
N GLU A 52 10.54 88.60 -0.63
CA GLU A 52 10.52 87.85 -1.89
C GLU A 52 9.31 88.26 -2.74
N GLY A 53 9.53 88.45 -4.05
CA GLY A 53 8.54 89.03 -4.97
C GLY A 53 8.50 90.56 -5.02
N THR A 54 9.23 91.29 -4.17
CA THR A 54 9.37 92.76 -4.27
C THR A 54 10.18 93.14 -5.52
N THR A 55 9.72 94.15 -6.26
CA THR A 55 10.43 94.81 -7.36
C THR A 55 10.74 96.26 -7.01
N VAL A 56 11.84 96.79 -7.54
CA VAL A 56 12.27 98.17 -7.27
C VAL A 56 12.52 98.89 -8.59
N PRO A 57 11.48 99.53 -9.17
CA PRO A 57 11.64 100.35 -10.36
C PRO A 57 12.41 101.64 -10.06
N ILE A 58 13.29 102.03 -10.97
CA ILE A 58 14.02 103.29 -10.92
C ILE A 58 13.78 104.03 -12.22
N ARG A 59 13.18 105.21 -12.14
CA ARG A 59 12.96 106.09 -13.28
C ARG A 59 14.03 107.16 -13.32
N LEU A 60 14.67 107.30 -14.47
CA LEU A 60 15.64 108.34 -14.78
C LEU A 60 14.99 109.32 -15.77
N ILE A 61 15.04 110.60 -15.45
CA ILE A 61 14.46 111.67 -16.27
C ILE A 61 15.59 112.62 -16.67
N PHE A 62 15.62 112.98 -17.94
CA PHE A 62 16.62 113.90 -18.50
C PHE A 62 15.96 114.80 -19.54
N LYS A 63 16.55 115.98 -19.80
CA LYS A 63 16.01 116.89 -20.82
C LYS A 63 16.20 116.31 -22.21
N SER A 64 15.15 116.30 -23.02
CA SER A 64 15.22 115.87 -24.42
C SER A 64 14.51 116.87 -25.31
N ALA A 65 15.11 117.16 -26.48
CA ALA A 65 14.51 118.02 -27.49
C ALA A 65 13.44 117.30 -28.32
N THR A 66 13.46 115.96 -28.33
CA THR A 66 12.58 115.11 -29.16
C THR A 66 11.45 114.47 -28.36
N ALA A 67 11.59 114.35 -27.04
CA ALA A 67 10.57 113.76 -26.18
C ALA A 67 9.34 114.67 -26.00
N GLU A 68 8.16 114.06 -25.96
CA GLU A 68 6.90 114.74 -25.65
C GLU A 68 6.95 115.36 -24.23
N GLY A 69 6.77 116.68 -24.15
CA GLY A 69 6.89 117.43 -22.89
C GLY A 69 8.32 117.85 -22.51
N GLY A 70 9.32 117.62 -23.38
CA GLY A 70 10.70 118.12 -23.23
C GLY A 70 11.61 117.28 -22.33
N TYR A 71 11.17 116.09 -21.91
CA TYR A 71 11.93 115.20 -21.03
C TYR A 71 11.85 113.73 -21.49
N GLY A 72 13.01 113.12 -21.69
CA GLY A 72 13.16 111.67 -21.89
C GLY A 72 13.07 110.92 -20.55
N LYS A 73 12.69 109.64 -20.62
CA LYS A 73 12.42 108.78 -19.46
C LYS A 73 12.97 107.38 -19.68
N HIS A 74 13.91 106.97 -18.85
CA HIS A 74 14.40 105.59 -18.85
C HIS A 74 14.03 104.90 -17.55
N ASP A 75 13.37 103.77 -17.67
CA ASP A 75 12.91 102.96 -16.54
C ASP A 75 13.78 101.71 -16.40
N TYR A 76 14.37 101.55 -15.23
CA TYR A 76 15.21 100.42 -14.87
C TYR A 76 14.51 99.58 -13.81
N LEU A 77 14.64 98.27 -13.90
CA LEU A 77 14.28 97.38 -12.80
C LEU A 77 15.55 97.06 -12.01
N ALA A 78 15.64 97.56 -10.78
CA ALA A 78 16.84 97.39 -9.98
C ALA A 78 17.06 95.93 -9.57
N THR A 79 18.32 95.50 -9.62
CA THR A 79 18.75 94.25 -9.02
C THR A 79 18.79 94.42 -7.51
N ILE A 80 18.02 93.61 -6.78
CA ILE A 80 18.08 93.55 -5.32
C ILE A 80 19.28 92.69 -4.93
N GLU A 81 20.33 93.32 -4.42
CA GLU A 81 21.56 92.62 -4.01
C GLU A 81 21.43 92.04 -2.60
N ASP A 82 20.71 92.74 -1.72
CA ASP A 82 20.47 92.32 -0.34
C ASP A 82 19.05 92.69 0.07
N ARG A 83 18.18 91.68 0.14
CA ARG A 83 16.77 91.82 0.52
C ARG A 83 16.58 92.24 1.98
N VAL A 84 17.50 91.89 2.86
CA VAL A 84 17.39 92.16 4.30
C VAL A 84 17.84 93.59 4.59
N ASN A 85 18.95 94.02 3.98
CA ASN A 85 19.54 95.33 4.19
C ASN A 85 19.06 96.43 3.22
N GLY A 86 18.12 96.10 2.33
CA GLY A 86 17.51 97.05 1.41
C GLY A 86 18.49 97.61 0.39
N ILE A 87 19.42 96.78 -0.09
CA ILE A 87 20.45 97.21 -1.02
C ILE A 87 20.04 96.82 -2.43
N VAL A 88 19.93 97.83 -3.28
CA VAL A 88 19.55 97.70 -4.69
C VAL A 88 20.58 98.37 -5.58
N SER A 89 20.67 97.91 -6.82
CA SER A 89 21.53 98.56 -7.79
C SER A 89 20.94 98.54 -9.19
N ILE A 90 21.36 99.51 -10.00
CA ILE A 90 21.20 99.49 -11.44
C ILE A 90 22.58 99.71 -12.06
N VAL A 91 22.82 99.03 -13.18
CA VAL A 91 23.91 99.36 -14.10
C VAL A 91 23.27 100.16 -15.22
N LEU A 92 23.82 101.32 -15.54
CA LEU A 92 23.33 102.15 -16.63
C LEU A 92 23.68 101.47 -17.96
N GLU A 93 22.70 101.40 -18.86
CA GLU A 93 22.89 100.86 -20.20
C GLU A 93 23.58 101.90 -21.11
N ASP A 94 24.20 101.43 -22.18
CA ASP A 94 25.00 102.27 -23.08
C ASP A 94 24.19 103.42 -23.72
N ASN A 95 22.86 103.26 -23.84
CA ASN A 95 21.98 104.26 -24.45
C ASN A 95 21.87 105.55 -23.62
N ILE A 96 21.72 105.48 -22.29
CA ILE A 96 21.61 106.67 -21.44
C ILE A 96 22.95 107.38 -21.26
N LEU A 97 24.07 106.65 -21.41
CA LEU A 97 25.41 107.21 -21.38
C LEU A 97 25.70 108.18 -22.54
N GLY A 98 24.85 108.21 -23.58
CA GLY A 98 24.86 109.22 -24.63
C GLY A 98 24.30 110.59 -24.23
N TYR A 99 23.56 110.68 -23.12
CA TYR A 99 23.08 111.96 -22.60
C TYR A 99 24.21 112.79 -21.99
N GLN A 100 24.18 114.11 -22.16
CA GLN A 100 25.13 115.03 -21.53
C GLN A 100 24.39 116.07 -20.70
N GLY A 101 24.55 115.98 -19.39
CA GLY A 101 23.87 116.85 -18.43
C GLY A 101 23.39 116.10 -17.21
N ARG A 102 22.53 116.78 -16.44
CA ARG A 102 21.96 116.28 -15.20
C ARG A 102 20.83 115.30 -15.46
N VAL A 103 20.90 114.14 -14.82
CA VAL A 103 19.84 113.13 -14.80
C VAL A 103 19.20 113.11 -13.42
N ASP A 104 17.87 113.20 -13.40
CA ASP A 104 17.06 113.14 -12.19
C ASP A 104 16.49 111.73 -12.02
N GLY A 105 16.97 111.03 -10.99
CA GLY A 105 16.60 109.67 -10.63
C GLY A 105 15.51 109.60 -9.55
N SER A 106 14.67 108.59 -9.66
CA SER A 106 13.47 108.39 -8.84
C SER A 106 13.28 106.92 -8.53
N ILE A 107 13.10 106.56 -7.25
CA ILE A 107 13.01 105.16 -6.83
C ILE A 107 11.60 104.83 -6.35
N TYR A 108 11.10 103.70 -6.83
CA TYR A 108 9.81 103.12 -6.46
C TYR A 108 10.04 101.73 -5.88
N ILE A 109 9.13 101.26 -5.01
CA ILE A 109 9.15 99.90 -4.48
C ILE A 109 7.76 99.32 -4.65
N ASP A 110 7.65 98.22 -5.38
CA ASP A 110 6.41 97.47 -5.52
C ASP A 110 6.53 96.16 -4.76
N PHE A 111 5.66 95.96 -3.78
CA PHE A 111 5.55 94.73 -3.00
C PHE A 111 4.64 93.73 -3.72
N PRO A 112 4.82 92.41 -3.47
CA PRO A 112 4.06 91.36 -4.14
C PRO A 112 2.55 91.33 -3.83
N ASN A 113 2.07 92.15 -2.89
CA ASN A 113 0.65 92.25 -2.50
C ASN A 113 -0.02 93.50 -3.09
N ASP A 114 0.40 93.91 -4.29
CA ASP A 114 -0.08 95.08 -5.03
C ASP A 114 0.08 96.43 -4.29
N ARG A 115 0.88 96.46 -3.22
CA ARG A 115 1.24 97.69 -2.53
C ARG A 115 2.48 98.29 -3.15
N SER A 116 2.46 99.58 -3.44
CA SER A 116 3.62 100.30 -3.94
C SER A 116 3.99 101.47 -3.03
N LEU A 117 5.25 101.90 -3.10
CA LEU A 117 5.79 103.09 -2.47
C LEU A 117 6.47 103.95 -3.53
N ASP A 118 5.98 105.19 -3.72
CA ASP A 118 6.82 106.26 -4.27
C ASP A 118 7.71 106.74 -3.13
N THR A 119 8.98 106.39 -3.21
CA THR A 119 9.92 106.87 -2.21
C THR A 119 10.18 108.33 -2.55
N ALA A 120 9.96 109.27 -1.62
CA ALA A 120 10.40 110.66 -1.79
C ALA A 120 11.92 110.80 -2.08
N GLY A 121 12.64 109.67 -2.08
CA GLY A 121 13.99 109.45 -2.58
C GLY A 121 14.18 109.76 -4.05
N ARG A 122 14.32 111.05 -4.35
CA ARG A 122 14.89 111.54 -5.60
C ARG A 122 16.41 111.68 -5.44
N PHE A 123 17.16 111.39 -6.48
CA PHE A 123 18.61 111.57 -6.51
C PHE A 123 19.03 112.15 -7.84
N THR A 124 20.18 112.81 -7.91
CA THR A 124 20.66 113.41 -9.16
C THR A 124 22.12 113.09 -9.39
N PHE A 125 22.48 112.88 -10.64
CA PHE A 125 23.86 112.67 -11.08
C PHE A 125 24.07 113.31 -12.45
N ASP A 126 25.32 113.52 -12.85
CA ASP A 126 25.66 114.08 -14.14
C ASP A 126 26.27 113.01 -15.06
N ILE A 127 26.00 113.12 -16.35
CA ILE A 127 26.71 112.39 -17.39
C ILE A 127 27.51 113.39 -18.23
N LYS A 128 28.81 113.11 -18.40
CA LYS A 128 29.73 113.92 -19.21
C LYS A 128 30.31 113.12 -20.36
N ARG A 129 30.67 113.82 -21.44
CA ARG A 129 31.34 113.19 -22.59
C ARG A 129 32.79 112.88 -22.27
N SER A 130 33.21 111.64 -22.51
CA SER A 130 34.63 111.27 -22.40
C SER A 130 35.43 111.87 -23.57
N PRO A 131 36.68 112.34 -23.36
CA PRO A 131 37.52 112.89 -24.44
C PRO A 131 37.85 111.91 -25.57
N ILE A 132 37.68 110.60 -25.34
CA ILE A 132 37.99 109.52 -26.28
C ILE A 132 36.76 108.96 -26.99
N ASP A 133 35.58 109.53 -26.75
CA ASP A 133 34.31 109.03 -27.29
C ASP A 133 33.82 109.97 -28.40
N ASP A 134 34.33 109.73 -29.61
CA ASP A 134 34.14 110.60 -30.78
C ASP A 134 32.71 110.54 -31.35
N SER A 135 31.92 109.53 -30.96
CA SER A 135 30.49 109.41 -31.29
C SER A 135 29.63 109.35 -30.03
N THR A 136 28.42 109.88 -30.12
CA THR A 136 27.41 109.78 -29.06
C THR A 136 26.53 108.56 -29.34
N PRO A 137 26.33 107.63 -28.38
CA PRO A 137 25.30 106.61 -28.48
C PRO A 137 23.92 107.23 -28.78
N GLU A 138 23.08 106.55 -29.56
CA GLU A 138 21.71 107.02 -29.80
C GLU A 138 20.94 107.01 -28.48
N LEU A 139 20.49 108.19 -28.07
CA LEU A 139 19.71 108.39 -26.86
C LEU A 139 18.23 108.20 -27.18
N GLU A 140 17.66 107.10 -26.73
CA GLU A 140 16.22 106.85 -26.86
C GLU A 140 15.45 107.73 -25.87
N ASP A 141 14.32 108.32 -26.28
CA ASP A 141 13.48 109.12 -25.37
C ASP A 141 12.75 108.27 -24.33
N TYR A 142 12.52 106.98 -24.64
CA TYR A 142 11.89 106.02 -23.74
C TYR A 142 12.60 104.67 -23.78
N TYR A 143 12.95 104.12 -22.62
CA TYR A 143 13.64 102.84 -22.50
C TYR A 143 13.16 102.08 -21.25
N PHE A 144 13.06 100.75 -21.32
CA PHE A 144 12.76 99.90 -20.16
C PHE A 144 13.63 98.64 -20.11
N ASN A 145 14.47 98.51 -19.06
CA ASN A 145 15.39 97.36 -18.91
C ASN A 145 14.72 96.09 -18.34
N GLY A 146 13.49 96.16 -17.82
CA GLY A 146 12.86 94.99 -17.19
C GLY A 146 12.56 93.81 -18.15
N PHE A 147 12.55 94.05 -19.47
CA PHE A 147 12.34 93.00 -20.47
C PHE A 147 13.50 92.00 -20.52
N SER A 148 14.77 92.46 -20.49
CA SER A 148 15.95 91.60 -20.55
C SER A 148 16.00 90.61 -19.38
N GLN A 149 15.75 91.09 -18.16
CA GLN A 149 15.68 90.25 -16.96
C GLN A 149 14.54 89.20 -17.01
N THR A 150 13.48 89.49 -17.76
CA THR A 150 12.35 88.57 -17.93
C THR A 150 12.71 87.47 -18.93
N ILE A 151 13.40 87.81 -20.02
CA ILE A 151 13.90 86.85 -21.02
C ILE A 151 14.87 85.87 -20.37
N ASP A 152 15.86 86.35 -19.60
CA ASP A 152 16.85 85.49 -18.92
C ASP A 152 16.18 84.46 -17.99
N LYS A 153 15.11 84.85 -17.29
CA LYS A 153 14.34 83.94 -16.43
C LYS A 153 13.60 82.88 -17.24
N ILE A 154 12.99 83.26 -18.36
CA ILE A 154 12.29 82.34 -19.26
C ILE A 154 13.28 81.34 -19.87
N GLU A 155 14.44 81.81 -20.33
CA GLU A 155 15.50 80.96 -20.88
C GLU A 155 16.01 79.96 -19.83
N LYS A 156 16.19 80.41 -18.58
CA LYS A 156 16.57 79.52 -17.48
C LYS A 156 15.50 78.46 -17.20
N ILE A 157 14.22 78.85 -17.13
CA ILE A 157 13.11 77.88 -16.93
C ILE A 157 13.07 76.85 -18.07
N LEU A 158 13.28 77.29 -19.31
CA LEU A 158 13.34 76.39 -20.47
C LEU A 158 14.53 75.42 -20.38
N ALA A 159 15.71 75.90 -19.99
CA ALA A 159 16.89 75.07 -19.82
C ALA A 159 16.71 74.02 -18.71
N ASP A 160 16.25 74.46 -17.53
CA ASP A 160 16.01 73.59 -16.37
C ASP A 160 14.93 72.55 -16.70
N GLY A 161 13.83 72.97 -17.32
CA GLY A 161 12.74 72.09 -17.73
C GLY A 161 13.17 71.06 -18.78
N LYS A 162 13.99 71.45 -19.75
CA LYS A 162 14.57 70.53 -20.74
C LYS A 162 15.45 69.49 -20.06
N GLN A 163 16.33 69.91 -19.14
CA GLN A 163 17.22 69.01 -18.42
C GLN A 163 16.44 68.00 -17.55
N GLU A 164 15.39 68.44 -16.86
CA GLU A 164 14.55 67.56 -16.04
C GLU A 164 13.82 66.50 -16.90
N ILE A 165 13.31 66.90 -18.07
CA ILE A 165 12.66 65.98 -19.01
C ILE A 165 13.66 64.94 -19.52
N GLU A 166 14.85 65.38 -19.96
CA GLU A 166 15.91 64.48 -20.43
C GLU A 166 16.32 63.46 -19.35
N GLN A 167 16.44 63.89 -18.09
CA GLN A 167 16.74 62.99 -16.98
C GLN A 167 15.63 61.95 -16.76
N LYS A 168 14.35 62.38 -16.75
CA LYS A 168 13.22 61.45 -16.56
C LYS A 168 13.06 60.45 -17.70
N ILE A 169 13.39 60.85 -18.93
CA ILE A 169 13.42 59.94 -20.08
C ILE A 169 14.49 58.86 -19.87
N ALA A 170 15.72 59.25 -19.53
CA ALA A 170 16.82 58.30 -19.29
C ALA A 170 16.52 57.32 -18.14
N GLU A 171 15.93 57.80 -17.05
CA GLU A 171 15.49 56.96 -15.93
C GLU A 171 14.39 55.97 -16.36
N SER A 172 13.44 56.42 -17.19
CA SER A 172 12.35 55.58 -17.71
C SER A 172 12.86 54.51 -18.67
N GLU A 173 13.76 54.86 -19.59
CA GLU A 173 14.42 53.92 -20.50
C GLU A 173 15.15 52.82 -19.73
N THR A 174 15.93 53.21 -18.70
CA THR A 174 16.65 52.26 -17.84
C THR A 174 15.70 51.29 -17.13
N GLN A 175 14.56 51.78 -16.61
CA GLN A 175 13.56 50.92 -15.96
C GLN A 175 12.84 49.99 -16.94
N ILE A 176 12.55 50.48 -18.15
CA ILE A 176 11.92 49.68 -19.21
C ILE A 176 12.87 48.55 -19.63
N ASP A 177 14.14 48.86 -19.89
CA ASP A 177 15.14 47.86 -20.28
C ASP A 177 15.31 46.78 -19.20
N ALA A 178 15.34 47.18 -17.93
CA ALA A 178 15.41 46.23 -16.81
C ALA A 178 14.21 45.27 -16.78
N LYS A 179 12.98 45.79 -16.98
CA LYS A 179 11.76 44.96 -17.02
C LYS A 179 11.70 44.06 -18.25
N VAL A 180 12.11 44.56 -19.41
CA VAL A 180 12.18 43.77 -20.66
C VAL A 180 13.16 42.62 -20.47
N LYS A 181 14.34 42.88 -19.90
CA LYS A 181 15.34 41.85 -19.61
C LYS A 181 14.81 40.78 -18.65
N ASP A 182 14.24 41.18 -17.51
CA ASP A 182 13.64 40.24 -16.54
C ASP A 182 12.54 39.38 -17.16
N THR A 183 11.69 39.98 -18.01
CA THR A 183 10.64 39.25 -18.73
C THR A 183 11.24 38.25 -19.72
N ASN A 184 12.27 38.64 -20.45
CA ASN A 184 12.94 37.78 -21.43
C ASN A 184 13.68 36.60 -20.75
N ASP A 185 14.28 36.84 -19.59
CA ASP A 185 14.91 35.79 -18.77
C ASP A 185 13.85 34.79 -18.27
N LYS A 186 12.68 35.28 -17.80
CA LYS A 186 11.55 34.42 -17.41
C LYS A 186 10.99 33.60 -18.57
N ILE A 187 10.84 34.20 -19.76
CA ILE A 187 10.40 33.48 -20.96
C ILE A 187 11.42 32.41 -21.36
N THR A 188 12.70 32.74 -21.32
CA THR A 188 13.79 31.78 -21.62
C THR A 188 13.73 30.59 -20.66
N LYS A 189 13.55 30.85 -19.36
CA LYS A 189 13.41 29.81 -18.36
C LYS A 189 12.16 28.95 -18.59
N ALA A 190 11.01 29.58 -18.86
CA ALA A 190 9.78 28.87 -19.19
C ALA A 190 9.94 27.96 -20.42
N ASN A 191 10.64 28.42 -21.46
CA ASN A 191 10.93 27.62 -22.65
C ASN A 191 11.83 26.41 -22.33
N GLN A 192 12.84 26.57 -21.47
CA GLN A 192 13.66 25.46 -20.99
C GLN A 192 12.85 24.44 -20.18
N ASP A 193 11.94 24.92 -19.32
CA ASP A 193 11.07 24.06 -18.52
C ASP A 193 10.09 23.29 -19.41
N VAL A 194 9.52 23.93 -20.45
CA VAL A 194 8.70 23.26 -21.48
C VAL A 194 9.48 22.18 -22.22
N ALA A 195 10.71 22.44 -22.66
CA ALA A 195 11.55 21.43 -23.32
C ALA A 195 11.86 20.23 -22.40
N THR A 196 12.06 20.51 -21.10
CA THR A 196 12.25 19.47 -20.08
C THR A 196 10.98 18.63 -19.91
N LEU A 197 9.80 19.26 -19.90
CA LEU A 197 8.52 18.57 -19.83
C LEU A 197 8.30 17.64 -21.02
N TYR A 198 8.58 18.08 -22.26
CA TYR A 198 8.50 17.21 -23.44
C TYR A 198 9.38 15.97 -23.30
N THR A 199 10.63 16.13 -22.88
CA THR A 199 11.55 15.01 -22.66
C THR A 199 11.03 14.03 -21.59
N ASN A 200 10.42 14.53 -20.52
CA ASN A 200 9.84 13.70 -19.47
C ASN A 200 8.58 12.95 -19.93
N ILE A 201 7.76 13.58 -20.78
CA ILE A 201 6.59 12.95 -21.40
C ILE A 201 7.03 11.80 -22.30
N ASP A 202 8.05 12.00 -23.15
CA ASP A 202 8.59 10.93 -24.01
C ASP A 202 9.09 9.73 -23.17
N LYS A 203 9.87 9.99 -22.12
CA LYS A 203 10.31 8.93 -21.19
C LYS A 203 9.16 8.22 -20.50
N ALA A 204 8.08 8.93 -20.18
CA ALA A 204 6.90 8.33 -19.57
C ALA A 204 6.16 7.43 -20.57
N ASN A 205 6.05 7.86 -21.83
CA ASN A 205 5.45 7.06 -22.91
C ASN A 205 6.25 5.77 -23.16
N ASP A 206 7.58 5.84 -23.24
CA ASP A 206 8.43 4.64 -23.39
C ASP A 206 8.19 3.63 -22.26
N ARG A 207 8.02 4.11 -21.02
CA ARG A 207 7.71 3.25 -19.86
C ARG A 207 6.31 2.65 -19.94
N ILE A 208 5.33 3.41 -20.43
CA ILE A 208 3.96 2.92 -20.64
C ILE A 208 3.97 1.80 -21.69
N ASP A 209 4.68 1.98 -22.81
CA ASP A 209 4.78 0.98 -23.87
C ASP A 209 5.47 -0.30 -23.38
N GLN A 210 6.56 -0.16 -22.62
CA GLN A 210 7.22 -1.29 -21.97
C GLN A 210 6.27 -2.05 -21.03
N THR A 211 5.47 -1.32 -20.24
CA THR A 211 4.50 -1.91 -19.31
C THR A 211 3.40 -2.65 -20.08
N ASN A 212 2.88 -2.06 -21.16
CA ASN A 212 1.87 -2.70 -22.00
C ASN A 212 2.38 -4.00 -22.64
N GLN A 213 3.65 -4.03 -23.06
CA GLN A 213 4.29 -5.25 -23.56
C GLN A 213 4.35 -6.32 -22.47
N GLN A 214 4.77 -5.97 -21.25
CA GLN A 214 4.80 -6.90 -20.12
C GLN A 214 3.40 -7.46 -19.78
N ILE A 215 2.37 -6.61 -19.77
CA ILE A 215 0.97 -7.03 -19.55
C ILE A 215 0.51 -7.99 -20.66
N SER A 216 0.84 -7.71 -21.92
CA SER A 216 0.55 -8.60 -23.06
C SER A 216 1.18 -9.97 -22.90
N ASP A 217 2.40 -10.03 -22.37
CA ASP A 217 3.13 -11.28 -22.18
C ASP A 217 2.60 -12.10 -21.01
N LEU A 218 2.09 -11.46 -19.94
CA LEU A 218 1.35 -12.15 -18.88
C LEU A 218 0.08 -12.84 -19.41
N GLY A 219 -0.59 -12.24 -20.40
CA GLY A 219 -1.74 -12.86 -21.06
C GLY A 219 -1.40 -14.11 -21.91
N LYS A 220 -0.12 -14.42 -22.12
CA LYS A 220 0.35 -15.53 -22.97
C LYS A 220 1.00 -16.68 -22.18
N LEU A 221 0.97 -16.62 -20.85
CA LEU A 221 1.59 -17.63 -20.00
C LEU A 221 1.13 -19.04 -20.39
N LYS A 222 2.10 -19.93 -20.53
CA LYS A 222 1.92 -21.35 -20.77
C LYS A 222 1.72 -22.04 -19.43
N LYS A 223 0.84 -23.04 -19.43
CA LYS A 223 0.56 -23.84 -18.25
C LYS A 223 1.25 -25.19 -18.31
N MET A 224 1.68 -25.63 -17.15
CA MET A 224 2.16 -26.97 -16.90
C MET A 224 1.52 -27.49 -15.62
N TYR A 225 1.45 -28.80 -15.46
CA TYR A 225 0.80 -29.45 -14.32
C TYR A 225 1.67 -30.60 -13.83
N SER A 226 1.70 -30.80 -12.52
CA SER A 226 2.52 -31.84 -11.90
C SER A 226 1.97 -32.22 -10.52
N ASN A 227 2.32 -33.41 -10.04
CA ASN A 227 2.07 -33.85 -8.68
C ASN A 227 3.24 -33.58 -7.73
N SER A 228 4.39 -33.16 -8.26
CA SER A 228 5.56 -32.80 -7.49
C SER A 228 6.13 -31.46 -7.98
N ILE A 229 6.81 -30.75 -7.09
CA ILE A 229 7.67 -29.61 -7.43
C ILE A 229 9.13 -29.90 -7.04
N ASP A 230 9.38 -31.06 -6.46
CA ASP A 230 10.72 -31.51 -6.11
C ASP A 230 11.37 -32.17 -7.31
N PHE A 231 11.59 -31.38 -8.36
CA PHE A 231 12.24 -31.84 -9.57
C PHE A 231 13.74 -32.11 -9.36
N GLY A 232 14.32 -31.74 -8.22
CA GLY A 232 15.76 -31.85 -8.00
C GLY A 232 16.57 -30.89 -8.89
N GLY A 233 17.89 -30.89 -8.69
CA GLY A 233 18.83 -29.99 -9.38
C GLY A 233 19.35 -30.52 -10.72
N TYR A 234 18.52 -31.18 -11.53
CA TYR A 234 18.94 -31.77 -12.81
C TYR A 234 18.98 -30.76 -13.96
N ASP A 235 19.67 -31.13 -15.03
CA ASP A 235 19.69 -30.37 -16.29
C ASP A 235 18.62 -30.89 -17.26
N TYR A 236 17.55 -30.11 -17.37
CA TYR A 236 16.36 -30.40 -18.17
C TYR A 236 16.42 -29.87 -19.60
N SER A 237 17.55 -29.28 -20.01
CA SER A 237 17.74 -28.80 -21.40
C SER A 237 17.80 -29.94 -22.42
N GLY A 238 17.95 -31.18 -21.95
CA GLY A 238 18.04 -32.40 -22.73
C GLY A 238 16.69 -33.03 -23.11
N ARG A 239 16.76 -34.23 -23.70
CA ARG A 239 15.57 -35.01 -24.10
C ARG A 239 15.00 -35.78 -22.90
N ALA A 240 13.69 -36.04 -22.93
CA ALA A 240 12.97 -36.76 -21.88
C ALA A 240 13.55 -38.17 -21.66
N ASN A 241 13.59 -38.58 -20.40
CA ASN A 241 13.99 -39.93 -20.02
C ASN A 241 12.79 -40.88 -20.08
N LEU A 242 12.97 -42.03 -20.73
CA LEU A 242 11.98 -43.09 -20.88
C LEU A 242 12.25 -44.31 -19.97
N ALA A 243 13.41 -44.33 -19.31
CA ALA A 243 13.71 -45.32 -18.27
C ALA A 243 12.85 -45.04 -17.03
N PRO A 244 12.45 -46.07 -16.26
CA PRO A 244 11.76 -45.84 -14.99
C PRO A 244 12.65 -45.07 -14.01
N ASN A 245 12.04 -44.36 -13.06
CA ASN A 245 12.79 -43.79 -11.94
C ASN A 245 13.33 -44.94 -11.07
N LEU A 246 14.66 -45.03 -10.94
CA LEU A 246 15.33 -46.19 -10.34
C LEU A 246 15.70 -45.96 -8.88
N ASP A 247 15.40 -46.98 -8.09
CA ASP A 247 15.98 -47.28 -6.79
C ASP A 247 16.24 -48.79 -6.75
N PHE A 248 16.84 -49.30 -5.67
CA PHE A 248 17.09 -50.74 -5.54
C PHE A 248 15.83 -51.61 -5.56
N SER A 249 14.67 -51.06 -5.15
CA SER A 249 13.39 -51.78 -5.12
C SER A 249 12.89 -52.17 -6.52
N LYS A 250 13.37 -51.48 -7.56
CA LYS A 250 13.07 -51.79 -8.97
C LYS A 250 13.89 -52.96 -9.52
N PHE A 251 14.90 -53.44 -8.80
CA PHE A 251 15.77 -54.52 -9.26
C PHE A 251 15.26 -55.91 -8.82
N SER A 252 15.43 -56.90 -9.71
CA SER A 252 14.97 -58.27 -9.54
C SER A 252 16.05 -59.30 -9.89
N GLY A 253 15.99 -60.46 -9.26
CA GLY A 253 16.73 -61.65 -9.66
C GLY A 253 16.18 -62.35 -10.92
N ASN A 254 15.05 -61.89 -11.47
CA ASN A 254 14.38 -62.47 -12.62
C ASN A 254 13.92 -61.38 -13.60
N ALA A 255 13.96 -61.67 -14.91
CA ALA A 255 13.69 -60.72 -15.97
C ALA A 255 12.21 -60.29 -16.10
N THR A 256 11.27 -61.09 -15.58
CA THR A 256 9.82 -60.86 -15.76
C THR A 256 9.06 -60.70 -14.45
N THR A 257 9.50 -61.37 -13.40
CA THR A 257 8.85 -61.36 -12.08
C THR A 257 9.77 -60.72 -11.05
N MET A 258 9.20 -59.96 -10.11
CA MET A 258 9.97 -59.40 -9.00
C MET A 258 10.39 -60.52 -8.04
N THR A 259 11.69 -60.78 -7.98
CA THR A 259 12.31 -61.78 -7.10
C THR A 259 13.54 -61.15 -6.45
N LYS A 260 13.90 -61.59 -5.25
CA LYS A 260 15.05 -61.03 -4.53
C LYS A 260 16.35 -61.23 -5.36
N PRO A 261 17.14 -60.17 -5.62
CA PRO A 261 18.46 -60.29 -6.25
C PRO A 261 19.43 -61.17 -5.44
N LEU A 262 20.48 -61.67 -6.09
CA LEU A 262 21.60 -62.34 -5.42
C LEU A 262 22.26 -61.37 -4.41
N ALA A 263 22.76 -61.89 -3.28
CA ALA A 263 23.31 -61.06 -2.20
C ALA A 263 24.60 -60.30 -2.58
N CYS A 264 25.28 -60.72 -3.66
CA CYS A 264 26.42 -60.02 -4.26
C CYS A 264 26.04 -58.66 -4.85
N PHE A 265 24.74 -58.41 -5.05
CA PHE A 265 24.20 -57.13 -5.44
C PHE A 265 23.82 -56.33 -4.19
N LYS A 266 24.48 -55.20 -3.97
CA LYS A 266 24.32 -54.35 -2.78
C LYS A 266 23.80 -52.97 -3.16
N ASP A 267 22.86 -52.48 -2.37
CA ASP A 267 22.29 -51.15 -2.47
C ASP A 267 23.17 -50.14 -1.72
N HIS A 268 23.39 -48.98 -2.34
CA HIS A 268 24.06 -47.82 -1.76
C HIS A 268 23.27 -46.53 -1.98
N GLU A 269 21.94 -46.64 -2.08
CA GLU A 269 20.93 -45.57 -2.24
C GLU A 269 20.95 -44.87 -3.61
N THR A 270 22.14 -44.59 -4.15
CA THR A 270 22.35 -43.88 -5.42
C THR A 270 22.93 -44.77 -6.52
N TYR A 271 23.44 -45.95 -6.15
CA TYR A 271 24.01 -46.91 -7.06
C TYR A 271 23.91 -48.35 -6.54
N LEU A 272 24.00 -49.28 -7.48
CA LEU A 272 24.12 -50.71 -7.27
C LEU A 272 25.60 -51.12 -7.31
N GLU A 273 26.07 -51.90 -6.32
CA GLU A 273 27.35 -52.62 -6.38
C GLU A 273 27.14 -54.09 -6.75
N LEU A 274 27.92 -54.60 -7.68
CA LEU A 274 28.19 -56.02 -7.88
C LEU A 274 29.54 -56.35 -7.24
N ASP A 275 29.51 -57.15 -6.18
CA ASP A 275 30.69 -57.64 -5.47
C ASP A 275 30.95 -59.12 -5.81
N SER A 276 31.81 -59.38 -6.79
CA SER A 276 32.11 -60.76 -7.21
C SER A 276 32.89 -61.58 -6.16
N SER A 277 33.36 -60.94 -5.08
CA SER A 277 34.00 -61.62 -3.94
C SER A 277 33.01 -62.12 -2.89
N ASP A 278 31.73 -61.72 -2.98
CA ASP A 278 30.69 -62.15 -2.05
C ASP A 278 30.45 -63.68 -2.14
N PRO A 279 30.19 -64.39 -1.02
CA PRO A 279 29.94 -65.83 -1.05
C PRO A 279 28.82 -66.27 -2.00
N SER A 280 27.81 -65.42 -2.22
CA SER A 280 26.70 -65.72 -3.15
C SER A 280 27.12 -65.65 -4.63
N ALA A 281 28.28 -65.07 -4.93
CA ALA A 281 28.83 -64.94 -6.28
C ALA A 281 29.64 -66.18 -6.71
N VAL A 282 30.08 -67.04 -5.78
CA VAL A 282 31.01 -68.15 -6.05
C VAL A 282 30.39 -69.18 -7.01
N ASN A 283 31.12 -69.54 -8.08
CA ASN A 283 30.70 -70.49 -9.12
C ASN A 283 29.32 -70.23 -9.75
N THR A 284 28.79 -69.01 -9.59
CA THR A 284 27.45 -68.64 -9.99
C THR A 284 27.52 -67.47 -10.96
N SER A 285 26.85 -67.56 -12.10
CA SER A 285 26.71 -66.41 -12.99
C SER A 285 25.73 -65.41 -12.40
N ARG A 286 26.09 -64.13 -12.41
CA ARG A 286 25.36 -63.07 -11.71
C ARG A 286 24.47 -62.34 -12.70
N ASN A 287 23.18 -62.33 -12.37
CA ASN A 287 22.17 -61.57 -13.09
C ASN A 287 21.42 -60.68 -12.11
N ILE A 288 21.14 -59.47 -12.54
CA ILE A 288 20.11 -58.63 -11.95
C ILE A 288 19.40 -57.89 -13.07
N TYR A 289 18.11 -57.67 -12.88
CA TYR A 289 17.21 -57.15 -13.90
C TYR A 289 16.43 -55.95 -13.38
N VAL A 290 16.09 -55.01 -14.27
CA VAL A 290 14.97 -54.10 -14.06
C VAL A 290 13.84 -54.60 -14.97
N PRO A 291 12.86 -55.34 -14.45
CA PRO A 291 11.79 -55.91 -15.26
C PRO A 291 10.78 -54.84 -15.69
N ASN A 292 10.02 -55.15 -16.74
CA ASN A 292 8.86 -54.35 -17.19
C ASN A 292 9.16 -52.89 -17.55
N CYS A 293 10.35 -52.55 -18.03
CA CYS A 293 10.61 -51.23 -18.60
C CYS A 293 9.67 -50.92 -19.78
N SER A 294 9.51 -49.64 -20.08
CA SER A 294 8.60 -49.17 -21.12
C SER A 294 8.91 -49.76 -22.50
N ALA A 295 7.87 -49.90 -23.34
CA ALA A 295 8.08 -50.31 -24.72
C ALA A 295 8.76 -49.16 -25.49
N LEU A 296 9.73 -49.54 -26.31
CA LEU A 296 10.31 -48.65 -27.31
C LEU A 296 9.61 -48.90 -28.66
N LEU A 297 9.44 -47.85 -29.45
CA LEU A 297 8.68 -47.91 -30.69
C LEU A 297 9.54 -48.49 -31.84
N PRO A 298 9.02 -49.46 -32.62
CA PRO A 298 9.73 -49.98 -33.79
C PRO A 298 10.13 -48.88 -34.79
N ASN A 299 11.26 -49.05 -35.49
CA ASN A 299 11.86 -48.10 -36.42
C ASN A 299 12.32 -46.75 -35.81
N ASN A 300 12.39 -46.64 -34.48
CA ASN A 300 12.93 -45.47 -33.81
C ASN A 300 14.34 -45.76 -33.27
N THR A 301 15.16 -44.71 -33.18
CA THR A 301 16.53 -44.78 -32.66
C THR A 301 16.56 -44.20 -31.24
N TYR A 302 17.32 -44.84 -30.37
CA TYR A 302 17.45 -44.47 -28.96
C TYR A 302 18.91 -44.50 -28.55
N ILE A 303 19.24 -43.73 -27.53
CA ILE A 303 20.51 -43.83 -26.81
C ILE A 303 20.23 -44.21 -25.36
N MET A 304 20.91 -45.26 -24.91
CA MET A 304 20.95 -45.67 -23.51
C MET A 304 22.24 -45.15 -22.89
N THR A 305 22.14 -44.47 -21.75
CA THR A 305 23.26 -43.97 -20.96
C THR A 305 23.21 -44.62 -19.59
N VAL A 306 24.32 -45.22 -19.18
CA VAL A 306 24.46 -45.91 -17.89
C VAL A 306 25.70 -45.35 -17.18
N PRO A 307 25.55 -44.79 -15.98
CA PRO A 307 26.69 -44.44 -15.14
C PRO A 307 27.35 -45.72 -14.63
N ILE A 308 28.63 -45.91 -14.95
CA ILE A 308 29.40 -47.10 -14.56
C ILE A 308 30.70 -46.67 -13.91
N MET A 309 31.06 -47.32 -12.81
CA MET A 309 32.41 -47.29 -12.24
C MET A 309 32.91 -48.73 -12.08
N ILE A 310 34.20 -48.96 -12.35
CA ILE A 310 34.86 -50.24 -12.13
C ILE A 310 35.96 -50.11 -11.09
N ASN A 311 36.16 -51.15 -10.29
CA ASN A 311 37.28 -51.25 -9.36
C ASN A 311 38.54 -51.79 -10.05
N ALA A 312 39.71 -51.62 -9.43
CA ALA A 312 41.00 -52.03 -9.99
C ALA A 312 41.14 -53.53 -10.22
N ASP A 313 40.40 -54.34 -9.46
CA ASP A 313 40.34 -55.80 -9.59
C ASP A 313 39.31 -56.29 -10.61
N PHE A 314 38.55 -55.39 -11.25
CA PHE A 314 37.54 -55.74 -12.23
C PHE A 314 38.17 -56.22 -13.53
N ASP A 315 37.96 -57.50 -13.86
CA ASP A 315 38.57 -58.14 -15.04
C ASP A 315 37.77 -57.94 -16.34
N GLY A 316 36.55 -57.39 -16.24
CA GLY A 316 35.67 -57.13 -17.38
C GLY A 316 35.28 -58.39 -18.16
N PHE A 317 35.41 -59.58 -17.59
CA PHE A 317 35.22 -60.84 -18.31
C PHE A 317 33.76 -61.00 -18.78
N ARG A 318 33.50 -60.66 -20.05
CA ARG A 318 32.20 -60.73 -20.73
C ARG A 318 31.03 -60.10 -19.94
N THR A 319 31.34 -59.15 -19.07
CA THR A 319 30.34 -58.44 -18.28
C THR A 319 29.65 -57.41 -19.17
N SER A 320 28.33 -57.33 -19.10
CA SER A 320 27.57 -56.40 -19.95
C SER A 320 26.27 -55.95 -19.28
N PHE A 321 25.88 -54.71 -19.58
CA PHE A 321 24.58 -54.15 -19.27
C PHE A 321 23.76 -54.08 -20.56
N ILE A 322 22.59 -54.71 -20.58
CA ILE A 322 21.85 -55.00 -21.81
C ILE A 322 20.41 -54.54 -21.65
N LEU A 323 19.92 -53.78 -22.63
CA LEU A 323 18.50 -53.57 -22.82
C LEU A 323 17.95 -54.67 -23.72
N LYS A 324 16.93 -55.37 -23.25
CA LYS A 324 16.28 -56.47 -23.99
C LYS A 324 14.78 -56.23 -24.12
N THR A 325 14.21 -56.71 -25.21
CA THR A 325 12.76 -56.90 -25.35
C THR A 325 12.29 -58.02 -24.44
N SER A 326 10.99 -58.06 -24.16
CA SER A 326 10.38 -59.12 -23.33
C SER A 326 10.55 -60.55 -23.87
N ASP A 327 10.81 -60.73 -25.17
CA ASP A 327 11.16 -62.03 -25.78
C ASP A 327 12.65 -62.41 -25.62
N GLY A 328 13.47 -61.53 -25.02
CA GLY A 328 14.89 -61.74 -24.76
C GLY A 328 15.84 -61.23 -25.84
N THR A 329 15.32 -60.66 -26.93
CA THR A 329 16.15 -60.04 -27.98
C THR A 329 16.89 -58.82 -27.45
N ALA A 330 18.21 -58.77 -27.64
CA ALA A 330 19.02 -57.63 -27.22
C ALA A 330 18.86 -56.46 -28.19
N LEU A 331 18.49 -55.28 -27.67
CA LEU A 331 18.40 -54.03 -28.43
C LEU A 331 19.69 -53.23 -28.33
N GLY A 332 20.25 -53.09 -27.13
CA GLY A 332 21.46 -52.33 -26.87
C GLY A 332 22.31 -53.01 -25.80
N THR A 333 23.61 -53.09 -26.04
CA THR A 333 24.60 -53.66 -25.10
C THR A 333 25.67 -52.63 -24.78
N ILE A 334 25.84 -52.34 -23.50
CA ILE A 334 26.92 -51.56 -22.92
C ILE A 334 27.90 -52.52 -22.24
N ASN A 335 29.18 -52.37 -22.57
CA ASN A 335 30.25 -53.04 -21.84
C ASN A 335 30.82 -52.04 -20.83
N PRO A 336 31.16 -52.47 -19.60
CA PRO A 336 31.84 -51.60 -18.65
C PRO A 336 33.12 -50.98 -19.25
N PRO A 337 33.44 -49.73 -18.89
CA PRO A 337 34.62 -49.06 -19.39
C PRO A 337 35.88 -49.76 -18.88
N ARG A 338 36.98 -49.72 -19.63
CA ARG A 338 38.26 -50.39 -19.27
C ARG A 338 39.34 -49.42 -18.80
N GLU A 339 39.02 -48.13 -18.81
CA GLU A 339 39.93 -47.03 -18.48
C GLU A 339 39.31 -46.19 -17.35
N ASN A 340 40.12 -45.31 -16.74
CA ASN A 340 39.71 -44.45 -15.62
C ASN A 340 39.08 -45.26 -14.46
N VAL A 341 39.80 -46.29 -14.01
CA VAL A 341 39.41 -47.11 -12.85
C VAL A 341 39.15 -46.23 -11.63
N GLY A 342 38.08 -46.53 -10.89
CA GLY A 342 37.68 -45.78 -9.69
C GLY A 342 36.98 -44.45 -9.96
N THR A 343 36.64 -44.12 -11.21
CA THR A 343 35.83 -42.94 -11.53
C THR A 343 34.51 -43.31 -12.21
N TRP A 344 33.47 -42.52 -11.95
CA TRP A 344 32.17 -42.64 -12.61
C TRP A 344 32.26 -42.19 -14.06
N GLN A 345 31.72 -43.00 -14.96
CA GLN A 345 31.70 -42.73 -16.40
C GLN A 345 30.30 -43.00 -16.96
N ASN A 346 29.76 -42.04 -17.73
CA ASN A 346 28.52 -42.24 -18.46
C ASN A 346 28.80 -42.99 -19.75
N VAL A 347 28.61 -44.31 -19.73
CA VAL A 347 28.79 -45.16 -20.91
C VAL A 347 27.51 -45.16 -21.72
N THR A 348 27.62 -44.95 -23.02
CA THR A 348 26.46 -44.81 -23.90
C THR A 348 26.40 -45.89 -24.97
N LYS A 349 25.18 -46.23 -25.40
CA LYS A 349 24.93 -47.09 -26.55
C LYS A 349 23.76 -46.56 -27.36
N VAL A 350 24.03 -46.21 -28.62
CA VAL A 350 23.00 -45.89 -29.60
C VAL A 350 22.55 -47.16 -30.32
N PHE A 351 21.24 -47.33 -30.51
CA PHE A 351 20.64 -48.47 -31.19
C PHE A 351 19.31 -48.09 -31.85
N THR A 352 18.91 -48.86 -32.86
CA THR A 352 17.61 -48.70 -33.55
C THR A 352 16.77 -49.93 -33.31
N VAL A 353 15.50 -49.74 -32.92
CA VAL A 353 14.55 -50.85 -32.73
C VAL A 353 14.15 -51.39 -34.09
N PRO A 354 14.40 -52.67 -34.41
CA PRO A 354 14.02 -53.23 -35.71
C PRO A 354 12.51 -53.20 -35.93
N GLY A 355 12.08 -52.79 -37.13
CA GLY A 355 10.67 -52.59 -37.48
C GLY A 355 9.78 -53.83 -37.44
N ASN A 356 10.37 -55.02 -37.47
CA ASN A 356 9.67 -56.30 -37.45
C ASN A 356 9.46 -56.87 -36.04
N LEU A 357 10.10 -56.30 -35.01
CA LEU A 357 9.93 -56.78 -33.65
C LEU A 357 8.55 -56.42 -33.12
N LYS A 358 7.94 -57.37 -32.41
CA LYS A 358 6.64 -57.21 -31.74
C LYS A 358 6.81 -57.57 -30.28
N PHE A 359 6.86 -56.55 -29.43
CA PHE A 359 6.98 -56.67 -27.99
C PHE A 359 6.28 -55.47 -27.36
N ASP A 360 5.84 -55.65 -26.12
CA ASP A 360 5.10 -54.60 -25.42
C ASP A 360 5.81 -54.06 -24.18
N THR A 361 6.94 -54.67 -23.81
CA THR A 361 7.77 -54.24 -22.68
C THR A 361 9.23 -54.57 -22.97
N THR A 362 10.12 -53.89 -22.28
CA THR A 362 11.56 -54.17 -22.27
C THR A 362 12.02 -54.49 -20.85
N TYR A 363 13.27 -54.92 -20.69
CA TYR A 363 13.92 -55.02 -19.39
C TYR A 363 15.41 -54.72 -19.52
N LEU A 364 15.99 -54.21 -18.43
CA LEU A 364 17.43 -54.05 -18.31
C LEU A 364 18.02 -55.28 -17.63
N GLN A 365 19.20 -55.70 -18.06
CA GLN A 365 19.94 -56.81 -17.48
C GLN A 365 21.41 -56.44 -17.30
N LEU A 366 21.91 -56.55 -16.07
CA LEU A 366 23.34 -56.68 -15.83
C LEU A 366 23.68 -58.17 -15.77
N TRP A 367 24.60 -58.60 -16.63
CA TRP A 367 25.09 -59.97 -16.71
C TRP A 367 26.60 -60.02 -16.51
N GLN A 368 27.03 -60.86 -15.58
CA GLN A 368 28.42 -61.28 -15.44
C GLN A 368 28.49 -62.81 -15.34
N PRO A 369 29.27 -63.50 -16.18
CA PRO A 369 29.46 -64.94 -16.05
C PRO A 369 30.25 -65.29 -14.78
N LYS A 370 30.15 -66.55 -14.32
CA LYS A 370 30.80 -67.02 -13.08
C LYS A 370 32.33 -66.83 -13.06
N GLU A 371 32.98 -66.77 -14.23
CA GLU A 371 34.43 -66.58 -14.36
C GLU A 371 34.87 -65.13 -14.11
N GLY A 372 33.97 -64.15 -14.18
CA GLY A 372 34.32 -62.73 -13.99
C GLY A 372 34.58 -62.39 -12.53
N ASN A 373 35.50 -61.44 -12.31
CA ASN A 373 35.97 -61.03 -10.99
C ASN A 373 35.99 -59.50 -10.83
N GLY A 374 36.21 -59.08 -9.58
CA GLY A 374 36.27 -57.70 -9.13
C GLY A 374 34.92 -57.03 -8.96
N LYS A 375 34.93 -55.72 -8.72
CA LYS A 375 33.72 -54.96 -8.40
C LYS A 375 33.29 -54.03 -9.53
N LEU A 376 31.97 -53.94 -9.72
CA LEU A 376 31.31 -53.07 -10.69
C LEU A 376 30.22 -52.27 -9.98
N TYR A 377 30.11 -50.98 -10.29
CA TYR A 377 29.09 -50.09 -9.75
C TYR A 377 28.26 -49.51 -10.89
N ILE A 378 26.94 -49.51 -10.73
CA ILE A 378 25.98 -48.96 -11.70
C ILE A 378 25.14 -47.90 -11.00
N GLY A 379 25.22 -46.65 -11.44
CA GLY A 379 24.40 -45.56 -10.91
C GLY A 379 22.94 -45.72 -11.30
N TYR A 380 22.03 -45.23 -10.47
CA TYR A 380 20.58 -45.25 -10.75
C TYR A 380 20.14 -44.21 -11.79
N ASP A 381 21.02 -43.27 -12.14
CA ASP A 381 20.80 -42.27 -13.18
C ASP A 381 20.89 -42.86 -14.61
N ILE A 382 20.18 -43.96 -14.85
CA ILE A 382 20.07 -44.59 -16.15
C ILE A 382 19.08 -43.82 -17.00
N LYS A 383 19.51 -43.46 -18.21
CA LYS A 383 18.69 -42.73 -19.17
C LYS A 383 18.49 -43.52 -20.43
N ILE A 384 17.25 -43.57 -20.92
CA ILE A 384 16.93 -43.97 -22.28
C ILE A 384 16.22 -42.79 -22.92
N GLU A 385 16.79 -42.21 -23.96
CA GLU A 385 16.18 -41.09 -24.69
C GLU A 385 16.06 -41.41 -26.17
N LYS A 386 14.97 -40.95 -26.77
CA LYS A 386 14.73 -41.06 -28.20
C LYS A 386 15.57 -40.05 -28.96
N VAL A 387 16.22 -40.49 -30.04
CA VAL A 387 17.13 -39.66 -30.85
C VAL A 387 16.76 -39.74 -32.33
N ASN A 388 17.22 -38.76 -33.11
CA ASN A 388 16.88 -38.66 -34.53
C ASN A 388 17.88 -39.41 -35.41
N SER A 389 19.10 -39.63 -34.91
CA SER A 389 20.19 -40.25 -35.65
C SER A 389 21.06 -41.13 -34.75
N THR A 390 21.76 -42.11 -35.35
CA THR A 390 22.79 -42.91 -34.66
C THR A 390 24.04 -42.11 -34.30
N SER A 391 24.17 -40.88 -34.81
CA SER A 391 25.26 -39.94 -34.51
C SER A 391 24.94 -38.98 -33.36
N ASP A 392 23.71 -38.98 -32.84
CA ASP A 392 23.31 -38.09 -31.75
C ASP A 392 24.03 -38.46 -30.45
N THR A 393 24.32 -37.46 -29.64
CA THR A 393 24.93 -37.63 -28.32
C THR A 393 23.87 -37.67 -27.22
N ALA A 394 24.25 -38.32 -26.10
CA ALA A 394 23.45 -38.34 -24.89
C ALA A 394 23.33 -36.93 -24.32
N THR A 395 22.17 -36.61 -23.78
CA THR A 395 21.96 -35.38 -23.02
C THR A 395 22.04 -35.66 -21.52
N PRO A 396 22.28 -34.63 -20.68
CA PRO A 396 22.35 -34.78 -19.23
C PRO A 396 21.16 -35.54 -18.63
N TYR A 397 21.40 -36.22 -17.50
CA TYR A 397 20.36 -36.99 -16.84
C TYR A 397 19.24 -36.10 -16.32
N GLN A 398 18.01 -36.58 -16.50
CA GLN A 398 16.80 -36.09 -15.84
C GLN A 398 15.91 -37.31 -15.49
N PRO A 399 15.11 -37.25 -14.41
CA PRO A 399 14.17 -38.31 -14.08
C PRO A 399 13.09 -38.45 -15.17
N ASN A 400 12.40 -39.58 -15.17
CA ASN A 400 11.22 -39.77 -16.00
C ASN A 400 10.03 -39.03 -15.37
N LEU A 401 9.64 -37.95 -16.03
CA LEU A 401 8.60 -37.05 -15.57
C LEU A 401 7.18 -37.55 -15.88
N LEU A 402 7.03 -38.69 -16.58
CA LEU A 402 5.73 -39.29 -16.88
C LEU A 402 5.23 -40.20 -15.74
N GLU A 403 6.11 -40.61 -14.84
CA GLU A 403 5.81 -41.52 -13.73
C GLU A 403 5.69 -40.75 -12.40
N ASP A 404 5.17 -41.44 -11.39
CA ASP A 404 5.15 -41.00 -10.00
C ASP A 404 6.56 -40.67 -9.49
N PRO A 405 6.73 -39.62 -8.66
CA PRO A 405 5.71 -38.68 -8.15
C PRO A 405 5.43 -37.48 -9.08
N TYR A 406 6.07 -37.39 -10.24
CA TYR A 406 6.10 -36.16 -11.03
C TYR A 406 4.82 -35.95 -11.85
N TRP A 407 4.48 -36.87 -12.74
CA TRP A 407 3.33 -36.72 -13.64
C TRP A 407 3.26 -35.35 -14.34
N LEU A 408 4.31 -34.96 -15.06
CA LEU A 408 4.40 -33.66 -15.72
C LEU A 408 3.60 -33.63 -17.03
N GLY A 409 2.71 -32.65 -17.19
CA GLY A 409 1.90 -32.48 -18.39
C GLY A 409 1.58 -31.02 -18.72
N LYS A 410 1.28 -30.72 -19.98
CA LYS A 410 0.92 -29.37 -20.44
C LYS A 410 -0.59 -29.10 -20.50
N ILE A 411 -1.40 -30.13 -20.26
CA ILE A 411 -2.85 -30.07 -20.30
C ILE A 411 -3.42 -30.35 -18.91
N PRO A 412 -4.52 -29.69 -18.52
CA PRO A 412 -5.25 -30.06 -17.32
C PRO A 412 -5.77 -31.50 -17.44
N LEU A 413 -6.14 -32.11 -16.32
CA LEU A 413 -6.70 -33.46 -16.33
C LEU A 413 -7.95 -33.52 -17.22
N GLY A 414 -7.97 -34.51 -18.11
CA GLY A 414 -9.16 -34.89 -18.83
C GLY A 414 -10.15 -35.58 -17.89
N GLU A 415 -11.41 -35.20 -18.01
CA GLU A 415 -12.50 -35.84 -17.29
C GLU A 415 -12.63 -37.31 -17.72
N ASN A 416 -12.66 -38.21 -16.75
CA ASN A 416 -12.93 -39.62 -17.02
C ASN A 416 -14.43 -39.85 -17.24
N ILE A 417 -14.83 -39.99 -18.50
CA ILE A 417 -16.23 -40.23 -18.89
C ILE A 417 -16.64 -41.71 -18.76
N THR A 418 -15.93 -42.50 -17.96
CA THR A 418 -16.29 -43.85 -17.53
C THR A 418 -16.07 -44.05 -16.04
N ASP A 419 -16.63 -45.11 -15.46
CA ASP A 419 -16.36 -45.47 -14.07
C ASP A 419 -15.03 -46.23 -13.94
N PRO A 420 -14.11 -45.80 -13.06
CA PRO A 420 -12.88 -46.55 -12.82
C PRO A 420 -13.21 -47.93 -12.26
N ALA A 421 -12.63 -48.99 -12.82
CA ALA A 421 -12.59 -50.28 -12.14
C ALA A 421 -11.34 -51.07 -12.53
N GLY A 422 -10.82 -51.78 -11.53
CA GLY A 422 -9.87 -52.85 -11.74
C GLY A 422 -10.56 -54.19 -11.92
N ILE A 423 -9.99 -55.08 -12.73
CA ILE A 423 -10.46 -56.44 -12.91
C ILE A 423 -9.28 -57.39 -13.13
N ILE A 424 -9.39 -58.61 -12.60
CA ILE A 424 -8.55 -59.75 -12.99
C ILE A 424 -9.47 -60.74 -13.68
N SER A 425 -9.19 -61.06 -14.96
CA SER A 425 -10.05 -61.92 -15.77
C SER A 425 -9.25 -62.64 -16.85
N SER A 426 -9.66 -63.88 -17.14
CA SER A 426 -9.17 -64.65 -18.30
C SER A 426 -10.22 -64.74 -19.42
N SER A 427 -11.33 -64.02 -19.29
CA SER A 427 -12.39 -64.00 -20.28
C SER A 427 -11.94 -63.28 -21.56
N TYR A 428 -12.55 -63.64 -22.69
CA TYR A 428 -12.32 -62.95 -23.96
C TYR A 428 -12.68 -61.46 -23.86
N MET A 429 -13.87 -61.14 -23.35
CA MET A 429 -14.25 -59.79 -22.94
C MET A 429 -13.77 -59.55 -21.50
N LEU A 430 -12.91 -58.56 -21.31
CA LEU A 430 -12.34 -58.20 -20.02
C LEU A 430 -13.18 -57.14 -19.30
N LEU A 431 -13.67 -56.15 -20.03
CA LEU A 431 -14.32 -54.98 -19.46
C LEU A 431 -15.51 -54.56 -20.34
N SER A 432 -16.60 -54.13 -19.71
CA SER A 432 -17.67 -53.37 -20.35
C SER A 432 -17.99 -52.17 -19.46
N LYS A 433 -17.92 -50.97 -20.04
CA LYS A 433 -18.06 -49.71 -19.31
C LYS A 433 -19.10 -48.82 -19.96
N GLN A 434 -20.10 -48.46 -19.15
CA GLN A 434 -21.04 -47.40 -19.51
C GLN A 434 -20.31 -46.06 -19.56
N LEU A 435 -20.71 -45.26 -20.53
CA LEU A 435 -20.26 -43.89 -20.69
C LEU A 435 -21.11 -42.97 -19.80
N LYS A 436 -20.45 -42.05 -19.10
CA LYS A 436 -21.12 -40.96 -18.37
C LYS A 436 -21.67 -39.90 -19.33
N GLU A 437 -21.04 -39.75 -20.48
CA GLU A 437 -21.40 -38.78 -21.51
C GLU A 437 -21.39 -39.41 -22.90
N LYS A 438 -22.15 -38.83 -23.82
CA LYS A 438 -22.22 -39.30 -25.21
C LYS A 438 -20.90 -39.05 -25.93
N ILE A 439 -20.44 -40.03 -26.72
CA ILE A 439 -19.36 -39.80 -27.68
C ILE A 439 -19.93 -39.05 -28.89
N ILE A 440 -19.34 -37.90 -29.20
CA ILE A 440 -19.81 -36.96 -30.23
C ILE A 440 -19.04 -37.19 -31.52
N GLU A 441 -19.76 -37.19 -32.64
CA GLU A 441 -19.18 -37.34 -33.98
C GLU A 441 -18.11 -36.27 -34.26
N ASN A 442 -17.04 -36.67 -34.96
CA ASN A 442 -15.89 -35.85 -35.33
C ASN A 442 -15.04 -35.32 -34.17
N GLN A 443 -15.32 -35.71 -32.92
CA GLN A 443 -14.44 -35.45 -31.79
C GLN A 443 -13.41 -36.57 -31.61
N THR A 444 -12.26 -36.20 -31.05
CA THR A 444 -11.17 -37.14 -30.72
C THR A 444 -11.29 -37.54 -29.27
N TYR A 445 -11.03 -38.82 -29.00
CA TYR A 445 -11.03 -39.41 -27.68
C TYR A 445 -9.79 -40.27 -27.48
N THR A 446 -9.34 -40.36 -26.24
CA THR A 446 -8.20 -41.18 -25.83
C THR A 446 -8.63 -42.12 -24.71
N ILE A 447 -8.47 -43.42 -24.96
CA ILE A 447 -8.63 -44.48 -23.96
C ILE A 447 -7.25 -44.76 -23.37
N THR A 448 -7.16 -44.81 -22.06
CA THR A 448 -5.95 -45.19 -21.33
C THR A 448 -6.31 -46.22 -20.28
N LEU A 449 -5.48 -47.25 -20.11
CA LEU A 449 -5.62 -48.19 -19.01
C LEU A 449 -4.27 -48.61 -18.48
N LYS A 450 -4.21 -48.94 -17.19
CA LYS A 450 -3.06 -49.61 -16.57
C LYS A 450 -3.39 -51.07 -16.36
N GLY A 451 -2.51 -51.97 -16.81
CA GLY A 451 -2.76 -53.39 -16.71
C GLY A 451 -1.71 -54.28 -17.39
N THR A 452 -1.77 -55.58 -17.08
CA THR A 452 -0.90 -56.62 -17.61
C THR A 452 -1.70 -57.66 -18.38
N LYS A 453 -1.10 -58.20 -19.45
CA LYS A 453 -1.67 -59.28 -20.27
C LYS A 453 -0.59 -60.27 -20.71
N PRO A 454 -0.95 -61.49 -21.15
CA PRO A 454 0.00 -62.39 -21.81
C PRO A 454 0.60 -61.74 -23.06
N ALA A 455 1.86 -62.04 -23.38
CA ALA A 455 2.56 -61.48 -24.55
C ALA A 455 1.92 -61.85 -25.90
N THR A 456 1.12 -62.92 -25.95
CA THR A 456 0.38 -63.35 -27.14
C THR A 456 -0.95 -62.61 -27.34
N GLN A 457 -1.37 -61.83 -26.35
CA GLN A 457 -2.65 -61.12 -26.34
C GLN A 457 -2.45 -59.64 -26.67
N ALA A 458 -3.47 -58.96 -27.19
CA ALA A 458 -3.56 -57.51 -27.25
C ALA A 458 -4.83 -57.02 -26.52
N PHE A 459 -4.81 -55.80 -25.97
CA PHE A 459 -6.02 -55.15 -25.51
C PHE A 459 -6.70 -54.47 -26.70
N ARG A 460 -7.88 -54.96 -27.10
CA ARG A 460 -8.66 -54.38 -28.20
C ARG A 460 -9.92 -53.70 -27.68
N CYS A 461 -10.14 -52.47 -28.13
CA CYS A 461 -11.30 -51.69 -27.72
C CYS A 461 -12.40 -51.74 -28.78
N PHE A 462 -13.65 -51.83 -28.32
CA PHE A 462 -14.85 -51.69 -29.15
C PHE A 462 -15.81 -50.69 -28.51
N VAL A 463 -16.72 -50.14 -29.31
CA VAL A 463 -17.81 -49.30 -28.83
C VAL A 463 -19.15 -49.85 -29.30
N GLU A 464 -20.12 -49.97 -28.39
CA GLU A 464 -21.49 -50.40 -28.71
C GLU A 464 -22.38 -49.23 -29.14
N TYR A 465 -23.37 -49.50 -29.99
CA TYR A 465 -24.42 -48.54 -30.36
C TYR A 465 -25.70 -48.75 -29.54
N GLU A 466 -26.51 -47.69 -29.46
CA GLU A 466 -27.76 -47.58 -28.69
C GLU A 466 -28.79 -48.71 -28.99
N SER A 467 -28.72 -49.37 -30.15
CA SER A 467 -29.61 -50.47 -30.54
C SER A 467 -29.11 -51.89 -30.19
N GLY A 468 -28.07 -52.02 -29.38
CA GLY A 468 -27.72 -53.26 -28.67
C GLY A 468 -27.33 -54.49 -29.53
N THR A 469 -27.02 -54.32 -30.81
CA THR A 469 -26.83 -55.47 -31.73
C THR A 469 -25.53 -55.42 -32.56
N SER A 470 -24.69 -54.39 -32.44
CA SER A 470 -23.39 -54.35 -33.11
C SER A 470 -22.37 -53.47 -32.37
N ALA A 471 -21.20 -54.02 -32.07
CA ALA A 471 -20.04 -53.28 -31.56
C ALA A 471 -19.10 -52.94 -32.72
N VAL A 472 -18.58 -51.71 -32.77
CA VAL A 472 -17.58 -51.31 -33.75
C VAL A 472 -16.21 -51.41 -33.15
N ASN A 473 -15.33 -52.11 -33.88
CA ASN A 473 -13.91 -52.20 -33.54
C ASN A 473 -13.30 -50.81 -33.61
N LEU A 474 -12.69 -50.37 -32.51
CA LEU A 474 -11.81 -49.22 -32.52
C LEU A 474 -10.48 -49.69 -33.09
N LEU A 475 -9.51 -50.10 -32.25
CA LEU A 475 -8.26 -50.76 -32.64
C LEU A 475 -7.64 -51.45 -31.42
N ASP A 476 -6.48 -52.08 -31.61
CA ASP A 476 -5.60 -52.49 -30.52
C ASP A 476 -4.98 -51.27 -29.83
N MET A 477 -4.97 -51.30 -28.50
CA MET A 477 -4.21 -50.35 -27.69
C MET A 477 -2.71 -50.61 -27.85
N LYS A 478 -1.93 -49.54 -27.78
CA LYS A 478 -0.46 -49.58 -27.85
C LYS A 478 0.13 -49.27 -26.48
N PRO A 479 1.29 -49.84 -26.13
CA PRO A 479 2.02 -49.42 -24.94
C PRO A 479 2.29 -47.91 -24.97
N VAL A 480 2.28 -47.30 -23.80
CA VAL A 480 2.71 -45.91 -23.65
C VAL A 480 4.22 -45.86 -23.51
N GLU A 481 4.89 -45.21 -24.45
CA GLU A 481 6.34 -44.96 -24.38
C GLU A 481 6.69 -44.25 -23.06
N GLY A 482 7.71 -44.73 -22.35
CA GLY A 482 8.10 -44.21 -21.04
C GLY A 482 7.37 -44.80 -19.83
N LEU A 483 6.31 -45.62 -20.00
CA LEU A 483 5.62 -46.30 -18.89
C LEU A 483 5.56 -47.83 -19.05
N THR A 484 5.47 -48.55 -17.94
CA THR A 484 5.74 -49.99 -17.83
C THR A 484 4.54 -50.90 -18.12
N ASP A 485 3.34 -50.45 -17.76
CA ASP A 485 2.11 -51.23 -17.77
C ASP A 485 0.90 -50.37 -18.17
N GLU A 486 1.14 -49.26 -18.85
CA GLU A 486 0.09 -48.40 -19.39
C GLU A 486 -0.07 -48.55 -20.89
N TRP A 487 -1.33 -48.53 -21.31
CA TRP A 487 -1.74 -48.73 -22.70
C TRP A 487 -2.65 -47.59 -23.10
N GLN A 488 -2.54 -47.13 -24.34
CA GLN A 488 -3.37 -46.08 -24.88
C GLN A 488 -3.92 -46.38 -26.27
N LEU A 489 -5.08 -45.81 -26.57
CA LEU A 489 -5.68 -45.78 -27.89
C LEU A 489 -6.38 -44.43 -28.10
N THR A 490 -5.89 -43.66 -29.07
CA THR A 490 -6.54 -42.43 -29.52
C THR A 490 -7.33 -42.71 -30.80
N PHE A 491 -8.59 -42.29 -30.84
CA PHE A 491 -9.46 -42.48 -32.01
C PHE A 491 -10.33 -41.24 -32.25
N LYS A 492 -10.65 -40.99 -33.52
CA LYS A 492 -11.65 -40.00 -33.90
C LYS A 492 -13.00 -40.70 -34.05
N ALA A 493 -14.01 -40.24 -33.32
CA ALA A 493 -15.35 -40.78 -33.43
C ALA A 493 -15.92 -40.47 -34.83
N THR A 494 -16.26 -41.51 -35.59
CA THR A 494 -16.84 -41.37 -36.93
C THR A 494 -18.09 -42.25 -37.05
N ARG A 495 -19.27 -41.65 -37.24
CA ARG A 495 -20.41 -42.18 -38.03
C ARG A 495 -21.67 -41.30 -38.00
N THR A 496 -22.28 -41.25 -39.19
CA THR A 496 -23.63 -40.83 -39.56
C THR A 496 -24.71 -41.74 -38.97
N ALA A 497 -25.10 -41.50 -37.72
CA ALA A 497 -26.45 -41.68 -37.15
C ALA A 497 -26.40 -41.26 -35.67
N LYS A 498 -27.40 -40.50 -35.21
CA LYS A 498 -27.47 -39.83 -33.90
C LYS A 498 -27.00 -40.71 -32.72
N GLY A 499 -25.91 -40.30 -32.06
CA GLY A 499 -25.55 -40.66 -30.67
C GLY A 499 -24.89 -42.03 -30.45
N ILE A 500 -23.57 -42.04 -30.18
CA ILE A 500 -22.89 -43.20 -29.58
C ILE A 500 -23.12 -43.12 -28.06
N ASN A 501 -24.07 -43.92 -27.56
CA ASN A 501 -24.42 -44.01 -26.13
C ASN A 501 -24.17 -45.42 -25.53
N GLY A 502 -23.55 -46.34 -26.27
CA GLY A 502 -23.32 -47.70 -25.77
C GLY A 502 -22.05 -47.82 -24.90
N ASN A 503 -21.72 -49.05 -24.51
CA ASN A 503 -20.55 -49.32 -23.67
C ASN A 503 -19.24 -49.25 -24.46
N ILE A 504 -18.15 -48.91 -23.77
CA ILE A 504 -16.80 -49.28 -24.21
C ILE A 504 -16.48 -50.67 -23.72
N LEU A 505 -16.08 -51.53 -24.65
CA LEU A 505 -15.70 -52.90 -24.38
C LEU A 505 -14.19 -53.06 -24.56
N VAL A 506 -13.54 -53.77 -23.65
CA VAL A 506 -12.13 -54.16 -23.78
C VAL A 506 -12.05 -55.68 -23.85
N TYR A 507 -11.39 -56.19 -24.88
CA TYR A 507 -11.15 -57.62 -25.10
C TYR A 507 -9.65 -57.91 -25.02
N GLN A 508 -9.30 -59.12 -24.58
CA GLN A 508 -8.02 -59.71 -24.92
C GLN A 508 -8.15 -60.46 -26.26
N VAL A 509 -7.29 -60.18 -27.23
CA VAL A 509 -7.32 -60.83 -28.55
C VAL A 509 -5.97 -61.50 -28.85
N PRO A 510 -5.94 -62.71 -29.44
CA PRO A 510 -7.06 -63.48 -30.00
C PRO A 510 -7.78 -64.38 -28.97
N ASN A 511 -9.03 -64.74 -29.29
CA ASN A 511 -9.88 -65.61 -28.44
C ASN A 511 -9.41 -67.08 -28.36
N THR A 512 -8.38 -67.47 -29.10
CA THR A 512 -7.84 -68.83 -29.17
C THR A 512 -6.72 -69.10 -28.16
N SER A 513 -6.15 -68.06 -27.53
CA SER A 513 -5.02 -68.18 -26.60
C SER A 513 -5.20 -67.32 -25.35
N LEU A 514 -6.43 -67.31 -24.83
CA LEU A 514 -6.81 -66.53 -23.64
C LEU A 514 -5.90 -66.86 -22.45
N GLY A 515 -5.55 -65.83 -21.70
CA GLY A 515 -4.82 -65.96 -20.44
C GLY A 515 -5.27 -64.92 -19.43
N GLN A 516 -4.66 -64.97 -18.25
CA GLN A 516 -5.01 -64.05 -17.18
C GLN A 516 -4.54 -62.63 -17.53
N CYS A 517 -5.49 -61.69 -17.58
CA CYS A 517 -5.24 -60.26 -17.67
C CYS A 517 -5.59 -59.59 -16.34
N LYS A 518 -4.86 -58.52 -16.02
CA LYS A 518 -5.15 -57.61 -14.90
C LYS A 518 -5.28 -56.21 -15.48
N ILE A 519 -6.36 -55.52 -15.16
CA ILE A 519 -6.53 -54.09 -15.40
C ILE A 519 -6.67 -53.47 -14.02
N ASP A 520 -5.83 -52.49 -13.70
CA ASP A 520 -5.86 -51.76 -12.44
C ASP A 520 -6.83 -50.59 -12.52
N TRP A 521 -6.82 -49.87 -13.63
CA TRP A 521 -7.78 -48.82 -13.92
C TRP A 521 -7.98 -48.65 -15.42
N PHE A 522 -9.12 -48.05 -15.77
CA PHE A 522 -9.52 -47.73 -17.12
C PHE A 522 -10.06 -46.28 -17.15
N LYS A 523 -9.62 -45.51 -18.14
CA LYS A 523 -9.96 -44.11 -18.34
C LYS A 523 -10.31 -43.87 -19.81
N LEU A 524 -11.39 -43.12 -20.05
CA LEU A 524 -11.70 -42.56 -21.36
C LEU A 524 -11.79 -41.05 -21.20
N GLU A 525 -11.08 -40.33 -22.06
CA GLU A 525 -10.97 -38.88 -22.04
C GLU A 525 -11.32 -38.32 -23.41
N LYS A 526 -11.92 -37.14 -23.43
CA LYS A 526 -12.07 -36.35 -24.66
C LYS A 526 -10.76 -35.61 -24.92
N GLY A 527 -10.24 -35.74 -26.14
CA GLY A 527 -8.94 -35.19 -26.54
C GLY A 527 -8.05 -36.23 -27.20
N ASP A 528 -6.93 -35.77 -27.74
CA ASP A 528 -5.91 -36.59 -28.42
C ASP A 528 -4.75 -37.02 -27.51
N THR A 529 -4.77 -36.55 -26.26
CA THR A 529 -3.68 -36.74 -25.30
C THR A 529 -4.25 -37.34 -24.02
N ARG A 530 -3.61 -38.40 -23.51
CA ARG A 530 -3.96 -38.98 -22.22
C ARG A 530 -3.49 -38.11 -21.06
N THR A 531 -4.21 -38.13 -19.95
CA THR A 531 -3.75 -37.56 -18.68
C THR A 531 -3.69 -38.64 -17.60
N PRO A 532 -2.91 -38.45 -16.54
CA PRO A 532 -2.79 -39.47 -15.49
C PRO A 532 -4.12 -39.80 -14.82
N ASN A 533 -4.22 -41.00 -14.26
CA ASN A 533 -5.38 -41.45 -13.50
C ASN A 533 -5.26 -41.03 -12.02
N ILE A 534 -5.35 -39.72 -11.79
CA ILE A 534 -5.36 -39.06 -10.49
C ILE A 534 -6.61 -38.18 -10.38
N SER A 535 -7.00 -37.77 -9.18
CA SER A 535 -8.19 -36.91 -9.01
C SER A 535 -7.94 -35.48 -9.49
N GLN A 536 -6.77 -34.93 -9.16
CA GLN A 536 -6.32 -33.59 -9.53
C GLN A 536 -4.79 -33.56 -9.52
N PHE A 537 -4.19 -32.70 -10.33
CA PHE A 537 -2.79 -32.34 -10.14
C PHE A 537 -2.64 -31.58 -8.83
N LYS A 538 -1.54 -31.81 -8.11
CA LYS A 538 -1.24 -31.06 -6.89
C LYS A 538 -0.77 -29.64 -7.18
N TYR A 539 -0.06 -29.44 -8.28
CA TYR A 539 0.55 -28.17 -8.65
C TYR A 539 0.27 -27.82 -10.11
N PHE A 540 0.21 -26.51 -10.38
CA PHE A 540 0.24 -25.96 -11.73
C PHE A 540 1.36 -24.92 -11.83
N GLY A 541 2.03 -24.87 -12.98
CA GLY A 541 3.12 -23.98 -13.28
C GLY A 541 2.73 -22.99 -14.37
N GLU A 542 3.15 -21.73 -14.23
CA GLU A 542 2.97 -20.69 -15.26
C GLU A 542 4.32 -20.15 -15.73
N GLY A 543 4.52 -20.13 -17.05
CA GLY A 543 5.79 -19.75 -17.67
C GLY A 543 5.59 -18.99 -18.97
N LEU A 544 6.52 -18.08 -19.32
CA LEU A 544 6.44 -17.28 -20.54
C LEU A 544 6.70 -18.11 -21.81
N LYS A 545 7.44 -19.20 -21.69
CA LYS A 545 7.87 -20.05 -22.81
C LYS A 545 7.08 -21.35 -22.81
N ASP A 546 6.84 -21.88 -24.00
CA ASP A 546 6.39 -23.26 -24.15
C ASP A 546 7.62 -24.17 -24.03
N SER A 547 7.95 -24.54 -22.79
CA SER A 547 9.12 -25.35 -22.45
C SER A 547 8.72 -26.75 -22.00
N ASN A 548 9.65 -27.69 -22.05
CA ASN A 548 9.53 -28.98 -21.38
C ASN A 548 10.34 -29.03 -20.08
N ASP A 549 11.10 -27.97 -19.78
CA ASP A 549 11.84 -27.82 -18.54
C ASP A 549 10.89 -27.34 -17.42
N PRO A 550 10.68 -28.12 -16.35
CA PRO A 550 9.84 -27.68 -15.24
C PRO A 550 10.37 -26.42 -14.53
N ASN A 551 11.67 -26.09 -14.64
CA ASN A 551 12.26 -24.89 -14.04
C ASN A 551 11.93 -23.59 -14.80
N ASP A 552 11.38 -23.68 -16.01
CA ASP A 552 10.91 -22.51 -16.77
C ASP A 552 9.53 -22.00 -16.30
N TYR A 553 8.93 -22.66 -15.30
CA TYR A 553 7.60 -22.38 -14.77
C TYR A 553 7.67 -21.99 -13.29
N SER A 554 6.85 -21.01 -12.90
CA SER A 554 6.58 -20.73 -11.48
C SER A 554 5.43 -21.61 -11.02
N TRP A 555 5.67 -22.43 -10.01
CA TRP A 555 4.71 -23.45 -9.54
C TRP A 555 3.91 -22.99 -8.33
N ASP A 556 2.59 -23.17 -8.42
CA ASP A 556 1.62 -22.93 -7.35
C ASP A 556 0.79 -24.20 -7.07
N ILE A 557 0.23 -24.27 -5.87
CA ILE A 557 -0.69 -25.35 -5.50
C ILE A 557 -2.05 -25.14 -6.17
N THR A 558 -2.65 -26.21 -6.68
CA THR A 558 -3.99 -26.13 -7.29
C THR A 558 -5.04 -25.78 -6.23
N PRO A 559 -6.00 -24.86 -6.52
CA PRO A 559 -7.06 -24.48 -5.59
C PRO A 559 -7.82 -25.67 -5.02
N GLU A 560 -8.07 -26.68 -5.84
CA GLU A 560 -8.77 -27.91 -5.46
C GLU A 560 -8.02 -28.67 -4.36
N TYR A 561 -6.70 -28.53 -4.27
CA TYR A 561 -5.88 -29.19 -3.24
C TYR A 561 -5.86 -28.39 -1.93
N THR A 562 -5.90 -27.06 -2.00
CA THR A 562 -6.03 -26.17 -0.84
C THR A 562 -7.43 -26.25 -0.22
N GLU A 563 -8.49 -26.26 -1.02
CA GLU A 563 -9.87 -26.34 -0.54
C GLU A 563 -10.18 -27.70 0.12
N LYS A 564 -9.59 -28.79 -0.37
CA LYS A 564 -9.72 -30.10 0.27
C LYS A 564 -9.02 -30.16 1.64
N GLY A 565 -7.88 -29.48 1.79
CA GLY A 565 -7.23 -29.34 3.10
C GLY A 565 -8.09 -28.62 4.14
N LEU A 566 -8.94 -27.68 3.70
CA LEU A 566 -9.93 -27.03 4.56
C LEU A 566 -11.19 -27.88 4.77
N ASN A 567 -11.69 -28.59 3.75
CA ASN A 567 -12.91 -29.40 3.87
C ASN A 567 -12.69 -30.73 4.64
N ASP A 568 -11.49 -31.31 4.59
CA ASP A 568 -11.12 -32.50 5.39
C ASP A 568 -10.79 -32.11 6.86
N SER A 569 -10.78 -30.82 7.19
CA SER A 569 -10.58 -30.28 8.54
C SER A 569 -11.75 -29.46 9.09
N VAL A 570 -12.84 -29.34 8.31
CA VAL A 570 -14.08 -28.67 8.71
C VAL A 570 -15.30 -29.36 8.07
N SER A 571 -15.94 -30.27 8.80
CA SER A 571 -17.26 -30.84 8.45
C SER A 571 -18.36 -29.77 8.50
N LEU A 572 -19.22 -29.75 7.47
CA LEU A 572 -20.43 -28.90 7.43
C LEU A 572 -21.59 -29.46 8.27
N THR A 573 -21.47 -30.69 8.75
CA THR A 573 -22.58 -31.43 9.38
C THR A 573 -22.25 -31.98 10.76
N GLU A 574 -20.98 -31.96 11.17
CA GLU A 574 -20.54 -32.39 12.50
C GLU A 574 -19.71 -31.28 13.16
N PRO A 575 -19.79 -31.09 14.50
CA PRO A 575 -18.95 -30.11 15.19
C PRO A 575 -17.48 -30.51 15.14
N GLU A 576 -16.60 -29.62 14.66
CA GLU A 576 -15.16 -29.88 14.56
C GLU A 576 -14.29 -28.85 15.30
N THR A 577 -13.16 -29.35 15.79
CA THR A 577 -12.07 -28.58 16.43
C THR A 577 -10.96 -28.28 15.41
N VAL A 578 -10.79 -27.01 15.05
CA VAL A 578 -9.71 -26.55 14.15
C VAL A 578 -8.55 -26.01 15.00
N LEU A 579 -7.38 -26.67 14.93
CA LEU A 579 -6.15 -26.32 15.70
C LEU A 579 -5.46 -25.00 15.27
N GLY A 580 -6.18 -24.06 14.67
CA GLY A 580 -5.68 -22.75 14.23
C GLY A 580 -6.35 -21.54 14.91
N LEU A 581 -7.47 -21.74 15.60
CA LEU A 581 -8.13 -20.72 16.41
C LEU A 581 -8.51 -21.42 17.72
N LYS A 582 -7.82 -21.04 18.81
CA LYS A 582 -7.96 -21.61 20.17
C LYS A 582 -9.37 -22.12 20.45
N ASN A 583 -9.47 -23.43 20.62
CA ASN A 583 -10.62 -24.12 21.18
C ASN A 583 -10.99 -23.53 22.55
N PHE A 584 -12.12 -22.85 22.64
CA PHE A 584 -12.69 -22.36 23.91
C PHE A 584 -13.54 -23.42 24.62
N GLU A 585 -13.28 -24.72 24.41
CA GLU A 585 -14.01 -25.77 25.14
C GLU A 585 -13.80 -25.67 26.66
N ASP A 586 -12.64 -25.16 27.11
CA ASP A 586 -12.32 -24.90 28.52
C ASP A 586 -12.52 -23.42 28.94
N GLY A 587 -13.28 -22.65 28.15
CA GLY A 587 -13.59 -21.24 28.45
C GLY A 587 -12.39 -20.27 28.34
N LEU A 588 -12.65 -18.98 28.54
CA LEU A 588 -11.60 -17.95 28.55
C LEU A 588 -10.72 -18.09 29.80
N GLN A 589 -9.41 -18.22 29.60
CA GLN A 589 -8.41 -18.23 30.68
C GLN A 589 -7.48 -17.02 30.58
N VAL A 590 -7.19 -16.37 31.71
CA VAL A 590 -6.19 -15.29 31.81
C VAL A 590 -5.18 -15.68 32.90
N GLY A 591 -3.91 -15.84 32.51
CA GLY A 591 -2.83 -16.26 33.43
C GLY A 591 -2.96 -17.70 33.94
N GLY A 592 -3.56 -18.60 33.15
CA GLY A 592 -3.76 -20.00 33.51
C GLY A 592 -4.88 -20.24 34.53
N LYS A 593 -5.77 -19.25 34.74
CA LYS A 593 -6.96 -19.36 35.58
C LYS A 593 -8.22 -19.04 34.76
N GLU A 594 -9.27 -19.84 34.95
CA GLU A 594 -10.58 -19.60 34.35
C GLU A 594 -11.16 -18.25 34.77
N VAL A 595 -11.73 -17.53 33.81
CA VAL A 595 -12.42 -16.27 34.05
C VAL A 595 -13.87 -16.56 34.46
N ALA A 596 -14.08 -16.71 35.78
CA ALA A 596 -15.37 -16.75 36.51
C ALA A 596 -16.40 -17.83 36.10
N THR A 597 -16.65 -18.79 36.99
CA THR A 597 -17.71 -19.79 36.84
C THR A 597 -19.03 -19.30 37.45
N ILE A 598 -20.17 -19.76 36.90
CA ILE A 598 -21.55 -19.46 37.36
C ILE A 598 -21.74 -19.65 38.88
N THR A 599 -20.94 -20.52 39.50
CA THR A 599 -20.92 -20.79 40.95
C THR A 599 -20.52 -19.60 41.82
N ASP A 600 -19.86 -18.56 41.28
CA ASP A 600 -19.52 -17.37 42.05
C ASP A 600 -20.68 -16.36 42.19
N LEU A 601 -21.75 -16.50 41.39
CA LEU A 601 -22.96 -15.67 41.51
C LEU A 601 -23.75 -15.95 42.80
N ASP A 602 -23.75 -17.20 43.30
CA ASP A 602 -24.44 -17.58 44.54
C ASP A 602 -23.71 -17.15 45.81
N LYS A 603 -22.40 -16.84 45.72
CA LYS A 603 -21.60 -16.37 46.87
C LYS A 603 -21.85 -14.91 47.21
N THR A 604 -22.33 -14.12 46.24
CA THR A 604 -22.63 -12.69 46.39
C THR A 604 -24.12 -12.38 46.18
N ALA A 605 -24.95 -13.42 46.14
CA ALA A 605 -26.37 -13.29 45.83
C ALA A 605 -27.10 -12.38 46.84
N ILE A 606 -27.99 -11.56 46.31
CA ILE A 606 -28.88 -10.68 47.05
C ILE A 606 -30.27 -11.28 46.98
N THR A 607 -30.85 -11.59 48.13
CA THR A 607 -32.26 -11.96 48.25
C THR A 607 -33.05 -10.77 48.77
N THR A 608 -33.97 -10.27 47.95
CA THR A 608 -34.93 -9.25 48.34
C THR A 608 -36.27 -9.90 48.66
N VAL A 609 -36.88 -9.43 49.74
CA VAL A 609 -38.20 -9.86 50.21
C VAL A 609 -39.05 -8.62 50.35
N ASN A 610 -40.08 -8.53 49.50
CA ASN A 610 -41.03 -7.42 49.54
C ASN A 610 -42.30 -7.87 50.25
N ASN A 611 -42.81 -7.02 51.13
CA ASN A 611 -44.03 -7.30 51.86
C ASN A 611 -45.14 -6.32 51.47
N LYS A 612 -46.07 -6.77 50.62
CA LYS A 612 -47.38 -6.14 50.43
C LYS A 612 -48.53 -6.87 51.15
N ASP A 613 -48.33 -8.13 51.57
CA ASP A 613 -49.37 -9.01 52.15
C ASP A 613 -49.27 -9.19 53.68
N GLY A 614 -48.65 -8.22 54.36
CA GLY A 614 -48.24 -8.28 55.76
C GLY A 614 -49.12 -7.49 56.74
N GLU A 615 -50.36 -7.15 56.38
CA GLU A 615 -51.30 -6.58 57.35
C GLU A 615 -51.61 -7.64 58.42
N ILE A 616 -51.01 -7.50 59.60
CA ILE A 616 -51.44 -8.26 60.77
C ILE A 616 -52.43 -7.36 61.51
N ALA A 617 -53.69 -7.82 61.59
CA ALA A 617 -54.72 -7.14 62.37
C ALA A 617 -54.37 -7.17 63.86
N ASP A 618 -54.62 -6.04 64.53
CA ASP A 618 -54.43 -5.70 65.95
C ASP A 618 -53.70 -6.71 66.84
N PHE A 619 -52.48 -6.37 67.28
CA PHE A 619 -51.71 -7.17 68.25
C PHE A 619 -51.17 -6.32 69.40
N ASN A 620 -50.85 -7.00 70.50
CA ASN A 620 -50.13 -6.40 71.62
C ASN A 620 -48.65 -6.23 71.23
N LEU A 621 -48.15 -4.99 71.25
CA LEU A 621 -46.77 -4.67 70.88
C LEU A 621 -45.72 -5.40 71.74
N ASN A 622 -46.08 -5.87 72.93
CA ASN A 622 -45.20 -6.69 73.76
C ASN A 622 -45.32 -8.18 73.39
N GLY A 623 -44.33 -8.67 72.64
CA GLY A 623 -44.15 -10.09 72.33
C GLY A 623 -44.78 -10.56 71.01
N ALA A 624 -45.37 -9.64 70.23
CA ALA A 624 -45.94 -10.02 68.94
C ALA A 624 -44.86 -10.37 67.92
N VAL A 625 -45.03 -11.55 67.33
CA VAL A 625 -44.16 -12.13 66.31
C VAL A 625 -44.77 -11.87 64.94
N PHE A 626 -43.98 -11.35 64.01
CA PHE A 626 -44.42 -11.11 62.65
C PHE A 626 -43.42 -11.67 61.65
N GLY A 627 -44.00 -12.16 60.54
CA GLY A 627 -43.28 -12.82 59.46
C GLY A 627 -43.00 -11.90 58.27
N PHE A 628 -42.50 -12.50 57.20
CA PHE A 628 -42.11 -11.84 55.97
C PHE A 628 -43.19 -11.95 54.89
N GLY A 629 -43.08 -11.13 53.85
CA GLY A 629 -43.97 -11.14 52.68
C GLY A 629 -43.83 -12.40 51.82
N SER A 630 -44.77 -12.60 50.91
CA SER A 630 -44.82 -13.74 49.97
C SER A 630 -43.83 -13.60 48.80
N GLU A 631 -43.47 -12.38 48.39
CA GLU A 631 -42.58 -12.13 47.27
C GLU A 631 -41.10 -12.20 47.69
N ILE A 632 -40.43 -13.30 47.35
CA ILE A 632 -38.98 -13.49 47.52
C ILE A 632 -38.31 -13.54 46.14
N LYS A 633 -37.32 -12.66 45.89
CA LYS A 633 -36.53 -12.63 44.66
C LYS A 633 -35.04 -12.71 44.99
N THR A 634 -34.32 -13.63 44.35
CA THR A 634 -32.86 -13.79 44.50
C THR A 634 -32.16 -13.42 43.19
N THR A 635 -30.96 -12.83 43.27
CA THR A 635 -30.07 -12.64 42.11
C THR A 635 -29.18 -13.85 41.84
N GLY A 636 -29.12 -14.80 42.78
CA GLY A 636 -28.40 -16.07 42.61
C GLY A 636 -29.17 -17.08 41.76
N THR A 637 -28.50 -18.16 41.37
CA THR A 637 -29.10 -19.28 40.63
C THR A 637 -30.05 -20.11 41.51
N LYS A 638 -29.91 -20.04 42.84
CA LYS A 638 -30.79 -20.68 43.82
C LYS A 638 -31.35 -19.67 44.83
N ALA A 639 -32.59 -19.90 45.26
CA ALA A 639 -33.20 -19.11 46.32
C ALA A 639 -32.56 -19.42 47.67
N ALA A 640 -31.93 -18.42 48.30
CA ALA A 640 -31.30 -18.59 49.62
C ALA A 640 -32.31 -18.73 50.76
N PHE A 641 -33.56 -18.30 50.54
CA PHE A 641 -34.64 -18.35 51.51
C PHE A 641 -35.94 -18.77 50.86
N ILE A 642 -36.75 -19.53 51.59
CA ILE A 642 -38.16 -19.81 51.27
C ILE A 642 -39.03 -19.38 52.44
N ARG A 643 -40.33 -19.26 52.21
CA ARG A 643 -41.30 -18.91 53.26
C ARG A 643 -42.09 -20.13 53.71
N ASN A 644 -42.24 -20.32 55.01
CA ASN A 644 -43.07 -21.39 55.57
C ASN A 644 -44.55 -20.97 55.73
N SER A 645 -45.40 -21.91 56.16
CA SER A 645 -46.84 -21.69 56.40
C SER A 645 -47.13 -20.61 57.46
N ASP A 646 -46.26 -20.47 58.46
CA ASP A 646 -46.36 -19.48 59.54
C ASP A 646 -45.80 -18.10 59.15
N LYS A 647 -45.57 -17.89 57.85
CA LYS A 647 -45.05 -16.65 57.26
C LYS A 647 -43.60 -16.31 57.65
N LYS A 648 -42.83 -17.24 58.21
CA LYS A 648 -41.42 -17.08 58.57
C LYS A 648 -40.50 -17.46 57.41
N LEU A 649 -39.29 -16.91 57.37
CA LEU A 649 -38.28 -17.32 56.38
C LEU A 649 -37.51 -18.55 56.86
N VAL A 650 -37.21 -19.47 55.96
CA VAL A 650 -36.38 -20.65 56.22
C VAL A 650 -35.17 -20.59 55.30
N CYS A 651 -33.98 -20.59 55.90
CA CYS A 651 -32.71 -20.56 55.19
C CYS A 651 -32.52 -21.85 54.38
N GLN A 652 -32.19 -21.73 53.08
CA GLN A 652 -31.93 -22.85 52.17
C GLN A 652 -30.45 -22.99 51.82
N ILE A 653 -29.67 -21.94 52.03
CA ILE A 653 -28.25 -21.89 51.74
C ILE A 653 -27.55 -21.37 53.00
N ALA A 654 -26.68 -22.18 53.60
CA ALA A 654 -25.93 -21.75 54.78
C ALA A 654 -24.97 -20.60 54.43
N GLY A 655 -24.71 -19.72 55.38
CA GLY A 655 -23.71 -18.67 55.20
C GLY A 655 -23.88 -17.55 56.19
N THR A 656 -22.99 -16.57 56.08
CA THR A 656 -23.11 -15.30 56.78
C THR A 656 -23.82 -14.30 55.88
N TYR A 657 -24.90 -13.72 56.39
CA TYR A 657 -25.77 -12.79 55.70
C TYR A 657 -25.75 -11.43 56.38
N ILE A 658 -25.73 -10.36 55.59
CA ILE A 658 -26.11 -9.02 56.03
C ILE A 658 -27.58 -8.83 55.69
N PHE A 659 -28.40 -8.69 56.72
CA PHE A 659 -29.78 -8.24 56.60
C PHE A 659 -29.84 -6.71 56.64
N ASN A 660 -30.49 -6.11 55.64
CA ASN A 660 -30.89 -4.71 55.60
C ASN A 660 -32.42 -4.65 55.45
N GLY A 661 -33.12 -4.14 56.47
CA GLY A 661 -34.59 -4.07 56.42
C GLY A 661 -35.14 -2.72 56.79
N GLN A 662 -36.30 -2.41 56.20
CA GLN A 662 -37.18 -1.34 56.63
C GLN A 662 -38.53 -1.90 57.07
N LEU A 663 -38.97 -1.56 58.28
CA LEU A 663 -40.20 -2.06 58.88
C LEU A 663 -41.11 -0.91 59.30
N SER A 664 -42.39 -0.99 58.99
CA SER A 664 -43.39 0.03 59.32
C SER A 664 -44.39 -0.46 60.37
N VAL A 665 -44.47 0.22 61.52
CA VAL A 665 -45.42 -0.07 62.60
C VAL A 665 -46.32 1.14 62.84
N GLN A 666 -47.62 0.95 63.05
CA GLN A 666 -48.55 2.02 63.45
C GLN A 666 -49.20 1.71 64.79
N VAL A 667 -49.11 2.65 65.71
CA VAL A 667 -49.73 2.54 67.04
C VAL A 667 -51.08 3.26 67.01
N ARG A 668 -52.14 2.64 67.58
CA ARG A 668 -53.50 3.20 67.56
C ARG A 668 -53.75 4.25 68.64
N THR A 669 -53.05 4.13 69.76
CA THR A 669 -53.14 5.04 70.91
C THR A 669 -51.82 5.80 71.09
N THR A 670 -51.90 7.01 71.63
CA THR A 670 -50.71 7.80 71.99
C THR A 670 -49.99 7.11 73.14
N VAL A 671 -48.69 6.82 73.00
CA VAL A 671 -47.87 6.15 74.04
C VAL A 671 -46.50 6.83 74.15
N ASP A 672 -46.01 6.94 75.38
CA ASP A 672 -44.68 7.46 75.73
C ASP A 672 -43.74 6.30 76.09
N ALA A 673 -43.22 5.59 75.08
CA ALA A 673 -42.39 4.39 75.31
C ALA A 673 -41.21 4.27 74.33
N TRP A 674 -40.22 3.48 74.73
CA TRP A 674 -39.23 2.92 73.82
C TRP A 674 -39.78 1.65 73.19
N HIS A 675 -39.77 1.59 71.86
CA HIS A 675 -40.17 0.42 71.10
C HIS A 675 -38.96 -0.24 70.47
N TYR A 676 -38.94 -1.58 70.52
CA TYR A 676 -37.88 -2.42 70.01
C TYR A 676 -38.42 -3.43 69.01
N VAL A 677 -37.66 -3.66 67.95
CA VAL A 677 -37.87 -4.78 67.03
C VAL A 677 -36.60 -5.63 67.00
N ASP A 678 -36.73 -6.89 67.36
CA ASP A 678 -35.64 -7.86 67.34
C ASP A 678 -35.83 -8.84 66.19
N MET A 679 -34.77 -9.07 65.40
CA MET A 679 -34.70 -10.23 64.53
C MET A 679 -34.42 -11.46 65.39
N ARG A 680 -35.10 -12.57 65.12
CA ARG A 680 -34.81 -13.84 65.78
C ARG A 680 -34.49 -14.92 64.77
N VAL A 681 -33.53 -15.77 65.14
CA VAL A 681 -33.22 -17.03 64.46
C VAL A 681 -33.58 -18.16 65.41
N ASN A 682 -34.47 -19.04 64.97
CA ASN A 682 -35.01 -20.15 65.75
C ASN A 682 -35.54 -19.71 67.13
N GLY A 683 -36.18 -18.52 67.19
CA GLY A 683 -36.77 -17.96 68.40
C GLY A 683 -35.79 -17.26 69.36
N ARG A 684 -34.49 -17.17 69.03
CA ARG A 684 -33.48 -16.40 69.81
C ARG A 684 -33.10 -15.12 69.09
N ASN A 685 -32.90 -14.03 69.83
CA ASN A 685 -32.52 -12.74 69.24
C ASN A 685 -31.18 -12.86 68.51
N ALA A 686 -31.16 -12.43 67.26
CA ALA A 686 -30.01 -12.38 66.38
C ALA A 686 -29.56 -10.92 66.27
N GLY A 687 -28.70 -10.51 67.20
CA GLY A 687 -28.16 -9.14 67.27
C GLY A 687 -28.89 -8.22 68.25
N ALA A 688 -28.49 -6.95 68.24
CA ALA A 688 -29.09 -5.92 69.07
C ALA A 688 -30.44 -5.47 68.49
N PRO A 689 -31.47 -5.19 69.34
CA PRO A 689 -32.76 -4.69 68.88
C PRO A 689 -32.62 -3.36 68.14
N TRP A 690 -33.45 -3.14 67.13
CA TRP A 690 -33.67 -1.79 66.62
C TRP A 690 -34.61 -1.05 67.56
N ALA A 691 -34.08 -0.05 68.26
CA ALA A 691 -34.79 0.73 69.26
C ALA A 691 -35.17 2.12 68.73
N ARG A 692 -36.37 2.59 69.04
CA ARG A 692 -36.75 3.99 68.84
C ARG A 692 -37.59 4.48 70.02
N GLY A 693 -37.12 5.52 70.70
CA GLY A 693 -37.84 6.22 71.76
C GLY A 693 -38.54 7.45 71.21
N VAL A 694 -39.82 7.63 71.54
CA VAL A 694 -40.58 8.81 71.12
C VAL A 694 -41.55 9.21 72.25
N GLN A 695 -41.66 10.52 72.50
CA GLN A 695 -42.66 11.10 73.41
C GLN A 695 -43.92 11.49 72.65
N SER A 696 -45.07 11.02 73.13
CA SER A 696 -46.44 11.47 72.87
C SER A 696 -46.88 11.40 71.42
N PHE A 697 -46.69 10.23 70.78
CA PHE A 697 -46.94 10.07 69.36
C PHE A 697 -48.09 9.11 69.04
N LYS A 698 -48.92 9.54 68.08
CA LYS A 698 -50.01 8.76 67.44
C LYS A 698 -49.71 8.77 65.94
N ASN A 699 -49.58 7.60 65.26
CA ASN A 699 -49.44 7.34 63.80
C ASN A 699 -48.33 6.31 63.43
N ARG A 700 -47.97 6.19 62.13
CA ARG A 700 -47.04 5.21 61.51
C ARG A 700 -45.56 5.59 61.68
N TRP A 701 -44.72 4.63 62.03
CA TRP A 701 -43.26 4.73 62.16
C TRP A 701 -42.55 3.75 61.24
N ASN A 702 -41.30 4.07 60.87
CA ASN A 702 -40.40 3.18 60.14
C ASN A 702 -39.14 2.90 60.97
N PHE A 703 -38.76 1.63 61.08
CA PHE A 703 -37.47 1.16 61.58
C PHE A 703 -36.61 0.81 60.38
N SER A 704 -35.36 1.24 60.39
CA SER A 704 -34.36 0.78 59.43
C SER A 704 -33.19 0.25 60.22
N GLY A 705 -32.66 -0.89 59.82
CA GLY A 705 -31.51 -1.44 60.51
C GLY A 705 -30.79 -2.51 59.73
N VAL A 706 -29.55 -2.72 60.16
CA VAL A 706 -28.61 -3.67 59.55
C VAL A 706 -28.18 -4.67 60.61
N VAL A 707 -28.29 -5.96 60.30
CA VAL A 707 -27.80 -7.02 61.17
C VAL A 707 -27.01 -8.03 60.35
N GLN A 708 -25.79 -8.34 60.79
CA GLN A 708 -25.05 -9.49 60.30
C GLN A 708 -25.44 -10.73 61.10
N VAL A 709 -25.82 -11.80 60.41
CA VAL A 709 -26.26 -13.06 61.02
C VAL A 709 -25.71 -14.25 60.24
N SER A 710 -25.16 -15.23 60.96
CA SER A 710 -24.74 -16.51 60.36
C SER A 710 -25.87 -17.52 60.49
N LEU A 711 -26.23 -18.15 59.38
CA LEU A 711 -27.39 -19.02 59.25
C LEU A 711 -26.99 -20.37 58.70
N LYS A 712 -27.65 -21.42 59.19
CA LYS A 712 -27.56 -22.78 58.65
C LYS A 712 -28.80 -23.08 57.83
N VAL A 713 -28.67 -24.02 56.88
CA VAL A 713 -29.82 -24.55 56.15
C VAL A 713 -30.84 -25.09 57.15
N GLY A 714 -32.08 -24.63 57.04
CA GLY A 714 -33.19 -24.96 57.93
C GLY A 714 -33.46 -23.92 59.03
N ASP A 715 -32.57 -22.96 59.26
CA ASP A 715 -32.79 -21.91 60.26
C ASP A 715 -34.01 -21.05 59.91
N VAL A 716 -34.88 -20.83 60.91
CA VAL A 716 -36.14 -20.10 60.77
C VAL A 716 -36.01 -18.69 61.32
N ILE A 717 -36.33 -17.69 60.52
CA ILE A 717 -36.19 -16.27 60.84
C ILE A 717 -37.56 -15.62 60.99
N ASP A 718 -37.74 -14.88 62.08
CA ASP A 718 -38.88 -14.00 62.32
C ASP A 718 -38.47 -12.71 63.03
N PHE A 719 -39.41 -11.79 63.19
CA PHE A 719 -39.23 -10.58 63.99
C PHE A 719 -40.18 -10.57 65.17
N VAL A 720 -39.75 -10.01 66.30
CA VAL A 720 -40.59 -9.78 67.47
C VAL A 720 -40.54 -8.32 67.87
N SER A 721 -41.68 -7.79 68.28
CA SER A 721 -41.78 -6.44 68.85
C SER A 721 -41.82 -6.47 70.37
N SER A 722 -41.24 -5.45 71.01
CA SER A 722 -41.38 -5.18 72.44
C SER A 722 -41.38 -3.68 72.75
N SER A 723 -41.82 -3.32 73.96
CA SER A 723 -41.99 -1.96 74.47
C SER A 723 -41.44 -1.85 75.89
N SER A 724 -40.89 -0.68 76.26
CA SER A 724 -40.44 -0.40 77.63
C SER A 724 -41.58 -0.23 78.64
N GLU A 725 -42.82 -0.04 78.16
CA GLU A 725 -44.00 0.00 79.03
C GLU A 725 -44.68 -1.37 79.15
N THR A 726 -45.05 -1.74 80.37
CA THR A 726 -45.65 -3.03 80.72
C THR A 726 -47.17 -3.11 80.46
N GLY A 727 -47.80 -2.03 79.99
CA GLY A 727 -49.21 -1.98 79.61
C GLY A 727 -49.47 -2.58 78.22
N ALA A 728 -50.68 -3.10 77.99
CA ALA A 728 -51.07 -3.67 76.69
C ALA A 728 -51.29 -2.57 75.64
N THR A 729 -50.24 -2.22 74.90
CA THR A 729 -50.35 -1.28 73.78
C THR A 729 -50.78 -2.02 72.52
N THR A 730 -52.02 -1.78 72.05
CA THR A 730 -52.53 -2.33 70.79
C THR A 730 -52.00 -1.53 69.60
N GLY A 731 -51.26 -2.20 68.73
CA GLY A 731 -50.72 -1.64 67.48
C GLY A 731 -51.05 -2.51 66.27
N GLN A 732 -50.88 -1.95 65.09
CA GLN A 732 -50.98 -2.65 63.80
C GLN A 732 -49.63 -2.57 63.08
N PHE A 733 -49.09 -3.71 62.66
CA PHE A 733 -47.95 -3.76 61.74
C PHE A 733 -48.49 -3.56 60.33
N ILE A 734 -47.99 -2.54 59.63
CA ILE A 734 -48.53 -2.19 58.31
C ILE A 734 -47.76 -2.92 57.22
N SER A 735 -46.43 -2.88 57.24
CA SER A 735 -45.63 -3.54 56.20
C SER A 735 -44.15 -3.60 56.56
N CYS A 736 -43.46 -4.58 55.99
CA CYS A 736 -41.99 -4.59 55.86
C CYS A 736 -41.68 -4.32 54.38
N PRO A 737 -41.73 -3.05 53.93
CA PRO A 737 -41.73 -2.74 52.49
C PRO A 737 -40.52 -3.28 51.74
N LEU A 738 -39.37 -3.46 52.42
CA LEU A 738 -38.17 -4.04 51.83
C LEU A 738 -37.29 -4.73 52.89
N ALA A 739 -37.00 -6.00 52.68
CA ALA A 739 -36.04 -6.79 53.45
C ALA A 739 -35.00 -7.39 52.49
N VAL A 740 -33.72 -7.08 52.67
CA VAL A 740 -32.65 -7.52 51.78
C VAL A 740 -31.64 -8.33 52.57
N PHE A 741 -31.45 -9.58 52.19
CA PHE A 741 -30.38 -10.44 52.68
C PHE A 741 -29.29 -10.53 51.62
N GLN A 742 -28.12 -10.00 51.91
CA GLN A 742 -26.93 -10.17 51.07
C GLN A 742 -26.04 -11.24 51.71
N ARG A 743 -25.75 -12.31 50.97
CA ARG A 743 -24.74 -13.28 51.42
C ARG A 743 -23.35 -12.67 51.25
N ILE A 744 -22.54 -12.76 52.29
CA ILE A 744 -21.18 -12.20 52.31
C ILE A 744 -20.08 -13.26 52.50
N GLY A 745 -20.47 -14.50 52.79
CA GLY A 745 -19.55 -15.61 52.94
C GLY A 745 -20.26 -16.88 53.42
N ASP A 746 -19.48 -17.95 53.54
CA ASP A 746 -19.89 -19.23 54.15
C ASP A 746 -19.73 -19.21 55.67
#